data_AF-A0A7X7ZLR5-F1
#
_entry.id   AF-A0A7X7ZLR5-F1
#
_cell.length_a   1.000
_cell.length_b   1.000
_cell.length_c   1.000
_cell.angle_alpha   90.00
_cell.angle_beta   90.00
_cell.angle_gamma   90.00
#
_symmetry.space_group_name_H-M   'P 1'
#
loop_
_entity.id
_entity.type
_entity.pdbx_description
1 polymer ?
#
loop_
_entity_poly.entity_id
_entity_poly.type
_entity_poly.pdbx_seq_one_letter_code
_entity_poly.pdbx_strand_id
1 'polypeptide(L)'
;MVNLLLNGGFEGGYRPLWDEVTQTKPHHTAYVCEVDRTGGPITKRYTVERGEIHNPVGWWAWYAHQRNDETPVPWDPANRIGWSEPEIRLTETVHQRHRSGATAAYTFTWRRIHEGGLLQQVAVTPGARLRFTAYTHAWIGDDDHPPTWSLPGYGALAWPASTPGLNDNQRSVTQSIGIDPTGGTDPYAPTVLWSPGWHIFNAYRAEPLEIEAVAAGATVTVFLRSSTLWPVVHNDVAWDDCALTVVGEDETPPAPPATGAGPYIARGAKIGYHCLAPRSVPEHVLQLARQGAPVPLVKFVDDWWGMATVKTASPQTLIMARKTFGLELELVGGLAEMSDTEIEQHAAYLMSLLRQKCLQEAARLQYIDYLETVVNEADPKSADGHGYRNLALLMLHMLDIAEKWDLPCKKLALFSLNCGTPEWVDYVAMVETGVFERMAAGGHVISLHEGTLAVAGYSWEEAPIDLWWGPEHTIPGAPDVAGSGSLSFRYRYLLHLLRQRGLYVPIVISEFYAGGGYAGADPAAILARMRWYDELASADPELLAFTPFTFGGAGVGWDEQDYDFMLPALYDYTLAVNARVNAVPTQRPAPGGLEHVVTVNLLPQDTTLVELQTVTAYLHPGRRSFVYSADDAAYLVAGGKPGSKVVVWNAERWNGDIEAYLKVRGVAEVVFAEFGEFETPVAPGTVPAYSQNDPRWKNLVYSGNATFGANGCLVTCVSMLAGVEPPETAQRLRAAGAFSGAYLSNPQRIPEALPQLQYAGVRHWRETEQLADFNLLRQEIIAYGATVCEVRWDPSAGGPLPGNQHFVVVESIAVDDATIVDPWDGQRKSLRASRYCLVHETAAQALTGVRLIRRGGEATPPPVTPPSGSVLFGIHDENGDGGETGAQWLMAQGLRTLIVRPVYLGTQMQTLDFSSEEMAGLHVIVNLRYSWAVDNGGQGTLPLPGTSEWASFVQAAAQTMIASCGVWGWEIGNEANNPREWPQGGALSPVHVADAYIAIRELVSASNIRPRMAPGALDPFNAEAGDPRDWLREVWRRIVGAEFVTMHGYVRGPDPGLVGSAVRFADAPLQWQYLNYPGCVTELLKSLPSKWATLPVYVTEFNHLWKTAEPDFGWVDDARAAEVVRQAYQAARIAGFAGVAIYRWNGDEWRMQHNQAVRGALIELLR
;
A
#
# COMPACT_ATOMS: atom_id res chain seq x y z
N MET A 1 14.49 26.69 2.65
CA MET A 1 15.05 27.19 3.93
C MET A 1 16.54 27.43 3.74
N VAL A 2 17.10 28.48 4.35
CA VAL A 2 18.54 28.79 4.24
C VAL A 2 19.28 28.03 5.34
N ASN A 3 20.29 27.23 4.98
CA ASN A 3 21.19 26.58 5.94
C ASN A 3 22.14 27.63 6.53
N LEU A 4 22.18 27.73 7.85
CA LEU A 4 23.00 28.68 8.60
C LEU A 4 24.43 28.17 8.84
N LEU A 5 24.70 26.88 8.59
CA LEU A 5 26.04 26.31 8.74
C LEU A 5 26.94 26.72 7.59
N LEU A 6 28.17 27.10 7.91
CA LEU A 6 29.25 27.16 6.94
C LEU A 6 29.70 25.73 6.65
N ASN A 7 29.70 25.36 5.37
CA ASN A 7 30.19 24.07 4.89
C ASN A 7 29.47 22.86 5.52
N GLY A 8 28.13 22.89 5.55
CA GLY A 8 27.32 21.79 6.10
C GLY A 8 27.43 20.46 5.34
N GLY A 9 27.65 20.51 4.03
CA GLY A 9 27.92 19.33 3.19
C GLY A 9 29.41 19.04 2.98
N PHE A 10 30.29 19.66 3.75
CA PHE A 10 31.75 19.42 3.75
C PHE A 10 32.55 19.67 2.46
N GLU A 11 31.92 20.11 1.37
CA GLU A 11 32.54 20.43 0.07
C GLU A 11 33.55 21.61 0.06
N GLY A 12 33.61 22.40 1.12
CA GLY A 12 34.46 23.60 1.23
C GLY A 12 35.94 23.31 1.51
N GLY A 13 36.34 22.04 1.63
CA GLY A 13 37.71 21.65 1.96
C GLY A 13 38.10 21.94 3.40
N TYR A 14 39.40 22.07 3.65
CA TYR A 14 39.97 22.27 4.99
C TYR A 14 40.19 23.74 5.36
N ARG A 15 40.23 24.03 6.66
CA ARG A 15 40.70 25.31 7.20
C ARG A 15 42.15 25.59 6.76
N PRO A 16 42.57 26.87 6.69
CA PRO A 16 43.93 27.22 6.30
C PRO A 16 44.96 26.64 7.28
N LEU A 17 46.11 26.22 6.75
CA LEU A 17 47.23 25.68 7.55
C LEU A 17 47.78 26.69 8.58
N TRP A 18 47.68 27.98 8.28
CA TRP A 18 48.18 29.07 9.11
C TRP A 18 47.20 30.25 9.08
N ASP A 19 46.92 30.83 10.24
CA ASP A 19 46.16 32.07 10.40
C ASP A 19 47.10 33.17 10.92
N GLU A 20 47.37 34.16 10.07
CA GLU A 20 48.26 35.29 10.36
C GLU A 20 47.74 36.21 11.47
N VAL A 21 46.43 36.26 11.69
CA VAL A 21 45.80 37.13 12.69
C VAL A 21 45.93 36.53 14.08
N THR A 22 45.64 35.24 14.21
CA THR A 22 45.69 34.54 15.50
C THR A 22 47.04 33.90 15.80
N GLN A 23 47.94 33.82 14.80
CA GLN A 23 49.21 33.08 14.85
C GLN A 23 49.02 31.61 15.26
N THR A 24 47.95 30.98 14.76
CA THR A 24 47.60 29.59 15.05
C THR A 24 47.51 28.74 13.78
N LYS A 25 47.46 27.41 13.95
CA LYS A 25 47.19 26.44 12.87
C LYS A 25 45.77 25.89 13.00
N PRO A 26 44.74 26.63 12.54
CA PRO A 26 43.35 26.23 12.75
C PRO A 26 43.01 24.91 12.03
N HIS A 27 43.77 24.54 11.00
CA HIS A 27 43.69 23.22 10.37
C HIS A 27 43.89 22.06 11.36
N HIS A 28 44.84 22.21 12.30
CA HIS A 28 45.32 21.15 13.21
C HIS A 28 44.88 21.33 14.66
N THR A 29 43.97 22.26 14.95
CA THR A 29 43.57 22.57 16.33
C THR A 29 42.37 21.75 16.76
N ALA A 30 42.44 21.10 17.93
CA ALA A 30 41.31 20.37 18.52
C ALA A 30 40.99 20.85 19.94
N TYR A 31 39.71 20.75 20.31
CA TYR A 31 39.19 20.99 21.65
C TYR A 31 39.18 19.68 22.45
N VAL A 32 39.98 19.60 23.51
CA VAL A 32 40.17 18.37 24.28
C VAL A 32 39.45 18.45 25.62
N CYS A 33 38.66 17.42 25.93
CA CYS A 33 38.03 17.19 27.22
C CYS A 33 38.75 16.02 27.92
N GLU A 34 39.63 16.32 28.88
CA GLU A 34 40.38 15.29 29.61
C GLU A 34 39.50 14.64 30.69
N VAL A 35 39.59 13.32 30.81
CA VAL A 35 38.94 12.53 31.86
C VAL A 35 39.96 11.66 32.58
N ASP A 36 39.75 11.40 33.87
CA ASP A 36 40.61 10.46 34.61
C ASP A 36 40.30 9.01 34.22
N ARG A 37 39.02 8.71 33.95
CA ARG A 37 38.56 7.39 33.49
C ARG A 37 37.53 7.56 32.38
N THR A 38 37.55 6.68 31.38
CA THR A 38 36.53 6.62 30.33
C THR A 38 35.11 6.61 30.94
N GLY A 39 34.24 7.52 30.46
CA GLY A 39 32.89 7.75 31.00
C GLY A 39 32.83 8.55 32.31
N GLY A 40 33.97 8.99 32.84
CA GLY A 40 34.08 9.81 34.06
C GLY A 40 33.89 11.32 33.81
N PRO A 41 33.86 12.13 34.88
CA PRO A 41 33.72 13.58 34.74
C PRO A 41 34.94 14.20 34.05
N ILE A 42 34.69 15.29 33.31
CA ILE A 42 35.77 16.07 32.68
C ILE A 42 36.60 16.76 33.76
N THR A 43 37.89 16.45 33.80
CA THR A 43 38.85 16.99 34.77
C THR A 43 39.60 18.20 34.25
N LYS A 44 39.76 18.32 32.93
CA LYS A 44 40.42 19.46 32.29
C LYS A 44 39.89 19.72 30.88
N ARG A 45 39.88 20.98 30.45
CA ARG A 45 39.59 21.37 29.06
C ARG A 45 40.70 22.26 28.53
N TYR A 46 41.11 22.05 27.28
CA TYR A 46 42.13 22.86 26.62
C TYR A 46 42.06 22.67 25.10
N THR A 47 42.66 23.58 24.34
CA THR A 47 42.90 23.39 22.91
C THR A 47 44.33 22.92 22.67
N VAL A 48 44.55 22.15 21.61
CA VAL A 48 45.88 21.63 21.29
C VAL A 48 46.06 21.42 19.78
N GLU A 49 47.30 21.56 19.30
CA GLU A 49 47.67 21.24 17.92
C GLU A 49 47.97 19.75 17.77
N ARG A 50 47.41 19.12 16.73
CA ARG A 50 47.58 17.70 16.37
C ARG A 50 47.67 17.51 14.88
N GLY A 51 48.71 16.80 14.44
CA GLY A 51 48.98 16.54 13.02
C GLY A 51 47.88 15.73 12.35
N GLU A 52 47.20 14.85 13.09
CA GLU A 52 46.13 13.98 12.56
C GLU A 52 44.74 14.64 12.53
N ILE A 53 44.64 15.90 12.97
CA ILE A 53 43.41 16.68 12.90
C ILE A 53 43.46 17.55 11.66
N HIS A 54 42.51 17.36 10.75
CA HIS A 54 42.30 18.20 9.56
C HIS A 54 40.88 18.77 9.58
N ASN A 55 40.73 19.94 10.21
CA ASN A 55 39.43 20.58 10.38
C ASN A 55 38.84 21.05 9.02
N PRO A 56 37.61 20.65 8.68
CA PRO A 56 36.88 21.23 7.56
C PRO A 56 36.62 22.72 7.78
N VAL A 57 36.51 23.50 6.69
CA VAL A 57 36.10 24.91 6.76
C VAL A 57 34.82 25.03 7.60
N GLY A 58 34.78 25.96 8.56
CA GLY A 58 33.62 26.17 9.43
C GLY A 58 33.55 25.28 10.68
N TRP A 59 34.21 24.12 10.68
CA TRP A 59 34.12 23.14 11.77
C TRP A 59 35.40 23.05 12.62
N TRP A 60 35.29 22.60 13.86
CA TRP A 60 36.40 22.33 14.77
C TRP A 60 36.28 20.94 15.39
N ALA A 61 37.37 20.19 15.40
CA ALA A 61 37.51 18.92 16.09
C ALA A 61 37.34 19.08 17.60
N TRP A 62 36.64 18.14 18.22
CA TRP A 62 36.65 17.95 19.66
C TRP A 62 36.68 16.47 20.02
N TYR A 63 37.31 16.12 21.14
CA TYR A 63 37.33 14.75 21.63
C TYR A 63 37.59 14.67 23.13
N ALA A 64 37.13 13.58 23.74
CA ALA A 64 37.51 13.20 25.09
C ALA A 64 38.82 12.42 25.08
N HIS A 65 39.68 12.68 26.06
CA HIS A 65 40.96 12.00 26.20
C HIS A 65 41.13 11.47 27.63
N GLN A 66 41.32 10.17 27.78
CA GLN A 66 41.65 9.59 29.08
C GLN A 66 43.14 9.85 29.39
N ARG A 67 43.40 10.35 30.59
CA ARG A 67 44.78 10.52 31.09
C ARG A 67 45.42 9.14 31.26
N ASN A 68 46.72 9.05 30.95
CA ASN A 68 47.49 7.82 30.99
C ASN A 68 47.76 7.35 32.45
N ASP A 69 46.73 6.83 33.11
CA ASP A 69 46.74 6.34 34.50
C ASP A 69 46.66 4.80 34.61
N GLU A 70 46.68 4.12 33.45
CA GLU A 70 46.51 2.67 33.28
C GLU A 70 45.16 2.10 33.78
N THR A 71 44.17 2.94 34.10
CA THR A 71 42.85 2.47 34.55
C THR A 71 42.09 1.84 33.37
N PRO A 72 41.72 0.55 33.44
CA PRO A 72 41.02 -0.11 32.33
C PRO A 72 39.60 0.44 32.10
N VAL A 73 39.18 0.39 30.84
CA VAL A 73 37.82 0.71 30.42
C VAL A 73 36.83 -0.28 31.06
N PRO A 74 35.65 0.15 31.56
CA PRO A 74 34.74 -0.71 32.32
C PRO A 74 34.29 -2.01 31.60
N TRP A 75 34.20 -1.99 30.27
CA TRP A 75 33.74 -3.11 29.45
C TRP A 75 34.88 -3.86 28.74
N ASP A 76 36.10 -3.33 28.76
CA ASP A 76 37.28 -3.98 28.17
C ASP A 76 38.50 -3.81 29.11
N PRO A 77 38.73 -4.80 30.01
CA PRO A 77 39.87 -4.77 30.93
C PRO A 77 41.24 -4.79 30.27
N ALA A 78 41.33 -5.17 28.99
CA ALA A 78 42.58 -5.15 28.23
C ALA A 78 42.89 -3.76 27.67
N ASN A 79 41.86 -2.93 27.47
CA ASN A 79 42.03 -1.55 27.05
C ASN A 79 42.32 -0.63 28.26
N ARG A 80 43.60 -0.30 28.45
CA ARG A 80 44.08 0.65 29.47
C ARG A 80 44.30 2.07 28.95
N ILE A 81 44.06 2.30 27.66
CA ILE A 81 44.28 3.59 27.01
C ILE A 81 43.01 4.44 27.10
N GLY A 82 41.83 3.81 26.97
CA GLY A 82 40.54 4.51 27.02
C GLY A 82 40.29 5.40 25.81
N TRP A 83 39.41 6.39 25.98
CA TRP A 83 39.13 7.38 24.94
C TRP A 83 40.40 8.11 24.53
N SER A 84 40.68 8.05 23.22
CA SER A 84 41.90 8.54 22.62
C SER A 84 41.63 9.61 21.58
N GLU A 85 42.69 10.31 21.21
CA GLU A 85 42.68 11.25 20.09
C GLU A 85 42.25 10.55 18.79
N PRO A 86 41.23 11.08 18.09
CA PRO A 86 40.84 10.64 16.75
C PRO A 86 41.66 11.33 15.67
N GLU A 87 41.73 10.70 14.51
CA GLU A 87 42.10 11.36 13.27
C GLU A 87 40.83 11.95 12.64
N ILE A 88 40.94 13.17 12.12
CA ILE A 88 39.83 13.84 11.44
C ILE A 88 40.28 14.28 10.06
N ARG A 89 39.48 13.97 9.06
CA ARG A 89 39.72 14.33 7.65
C ARG A 89 38.42 14.41 6.87
N LEU A 90 38.49 14.91 5.65
CA LEU A 90 37.46 14.73 4.65
C LEU A 90 37.70 13.41 3.91
N THR A 91 36.63 12.70 3.57
CA THR A 91 36.72 11.47 2.80
C THR A 91 37.22 11.72 1.38
N GLU A 92 38.08 10.82 0.89
CA GLU A 92 38.50 10.80 -0.51
C GLU A 92 37.52 9.95 -1.34
N THR A 93 37.34 10.31 -2.62
CA THR A 93 36.41 9.64 -3.55
C THR A 93 36.61 8.12 -3.67
N VAL A 94 37.80 7.62 -3.33
CA VAL A 94 38.16 6.19 -3.42
C VAL A 94 37.44 5.33 -2.38
N HIS A 95 37.06 5.90 -1.22
CA HIS A 95 36.38 5.14 -0.15
C HIS A 95 34.85 5.26 -0.21
N GLN A 96 34.30 6.17 -1.05
CA GLN A 96 32.86 6.36 -1.37
C GLN A 96 31.91 6.36 -0.15
N ARG A 97 32.19 7.19 0.86
CA ARG A 97 31.34 7.28 2.07
C ARG A 97 30.73 8.66 2.31
N HIS A 98 30.64 9.47 1.27
CA HIS A 98 29.79 10.66 1.25
C HIS A 98 28.37 10.27 0.81
N ARG A 99 27.37 10.96 1.36
CA ARG A 99 25.96 10.80 1.04
C ARG A 99 25.59 11.67 -0.16
N SER A 100 26.06 12.91 -0.18
CA SER A 100 25.90 13.86 -1.27
C SER A 100 27.24 14.52 -1.61
N GLY A 101 27.31 15.28 -2.70
CA GLY A 101 28.55 15.97 -3.07
C GLY A 101 29.70 15.00 -3.40
N ALA A 102 30.92 15.42 -3.08
CA ALA A 102 32.15 14.66 -3.33
C ALA A 102 32.90 14.29 -2.04
N THR A 103 32.53 14.87 -0.90
CA THR A 103 33.26 14.76 0.37
C THR A 103 32.31 14.67 1.57
N ALA A 104 32.76 14.00 2.63
CA ALA A 104 32.09 13.96 3.92
C ALA A 104 33.13 14.11 5.03
N ALA A 105 32.74 14.61 6.20
CA ALA A 105 33.63 14.61 7.35
C ALA A 105 33.80 13.20 7.90
N TYR A 106 35.03 12.84 8.25
CA TYR A 106 35.42 11.53 8.72
C TYR A 106 36.15 11.64 10.05
N THR A 107 35.67 10.88 11.04
CA THR A 107 36.32 10.68 12.33
C THR A 107 36.76 9.23 12.44
N PHE A 108 38.03 8.99 12.77
CA PHE A 108 38.63 7.66 12.74
C PHE A 108 39.55 7.41 13.95
N THR A 109 39.56 6.18 14.47
CA THR A 109 40.53 5.74 15.48
C THR A 109 41.04 4.32 15.23
N TRP A 110 42.27 4.19 14.71
CA TRP A 110 42.90 2.88 14.52
C TRP A 110 43.25 2.18 15.85
N ARG A 111 42.66 1.01 16.11
CA ARG A 111 42.92 0.15 17.28
C ARG A 111 42.80 0.87 18.63
N ARG A 112 41.97 1.91 18.67
CA ARG A 112 41.64 2.72 19.85
C ARG A 112 40.16 3.07 19.82
N ILE A 113 39.64 3.50 20.97
CA ILE A 113 38.28 4.01 21.08
C ILE A 113 38.27 5.54 21.16
N HIS A 114 37.20 6.17 20.71
CA HIS A 114 36.97 7.60 20.88
C HIS A 114 35.60 7.89 21.47
N GLU A 115 35.50 9.09 22.04
CA GLU A 115 34.27 9.87 22.10
C GLU A 115 34.60 11.28 21.61
N GLY A 116 33.95 11.74 20.55
CA GLY A 116 34.32 12.99 19.91
C GLY A 116 33.58 13.26 18.61
N GLY A 117 33.96 14.33 17.93
CA GLY A 117 33.41 14.71 16.64
C GLY A 117 33.76 16.15 16.26
N LEU A 118 32.81 16.86 15.69
CA LEU A 118 32.98 18.24 15.19
C LEU A 118 32.02 19.20 15.88
N LEU A 119 32.40 20.47 15.97
CA LEU A 119 31.54 21.56 16.43
C LEU A 119 31.62 22.77 15.52
N GLN A 120 30.54 23.56 15.46
CA GLN A 120 30.52 24.85 14.76
C GLN A 120 29.66 25.84 15.54
N GLN A 121 30.20 27.05 15.77
CA GLN A 121 29.45 28.17 16.35
C GLN A 121 28.82 28.99 15.23
N VAL A 122 27.54 29.32 15.40
CA VAL A 122 26.72 29.99 14.38
C VAL A 122 26.04 31.20 14.98
N ALA A 123 26.14 32.35 14.29
CA ALA A 123 25.43 33.55 14.68
C ALA A 123 23.93 33.40 14.38
N VAL A 124 23.10 33.70 15.37
CA VAL A 124 21.63 33.59 15.29
C VAL A 124 20.98 34.72 16.07
N THR A 125 19.69 34.96 15.82
CA THR A 125 18.91 35.89 16.65
C THR A 125 18.56 35.20 17.97
N PRO A 126 18.83 35.81 19.14
CA PRO A 126 18.32 35.29 20.41
C PRO A 126 16.81 35.10 20.37
N GLY A 127 16.32 33.97 20.88
CA GLY A 127 14.90 33.58 20.79
C GLY A 127 14.53 32.81 19.52
N ALA A 128 15.40 32.77 18.50
CA ALA A 128 15.12 32.00 17.29
C ALA A 128 15.03 30.50 17.60
N ARG A 129 13.94 29.85 17.14
CA ARG A 129 13.83 28.39 17.15
C ARG A 129 14.65 27.83 16.01
N LEU A 130 15.54 26.90 16.33
CA LEU A 130 16.50 26.32 15.41
C LEU A 130 16.28 24.81 15.32
N ARG A 131 16.44 24.28 14.12
CA ARG A 131 16.50 22.83 13.86
C ARG A 131 17.86 22.48 13.30
N PHE A 132 18.54 21.54 13.92
CA PHE A 132 19.80 20.97 13.44
C PHE A 132 19.58 19.54 12.97
N THR A 133 20.03 19.23 11.76
CA THR A 133 20.02 17.89 11.18
C THR A 133 21.40 17.48 10.67
N ALA A 134 21.69 16.18 10.68
CA ALA A 134 22.87 15.61 10.03
C ALA A 134 22.66 14.15 9.65
N TYR A 135 23.29 13.71 8.56
CA TYR A 135 23.35 12.32 8.16
C TYR A 135 24.66 11.69 8.63
N THR A 136 24.62 10.44 9.09
CA THR A 136 25.81 9.71 9.55
C THR A 136 25.69 8.20 9.36
N HIS A 137 26.83 7.51 9.27
CA HIS A 137 26.96 6.07 9.44
C HIS A 137 28.38 5.70 9.88
N ALA A 138 28.56 4.51 10.45
CA ALA A 138 29.84 3.99 10.88
C ALA A 138 30.28 2.72 10.13
N TRP A 139 31.56 2.43 10.24
CA TRP A 139 32.18 1.17 9.90
C TRP A 139 33.10 0.73 11.02
N ILE A 140 32.80 -0.47 11.52
CA ILE A 140 33.52 -1.01 12.64
C ILE A 140 33.86 -2.48 12.40
N GLY A 141 35.14 -2.83 12.51
CA GLY A 141 35.63 -4.18 12.18
C GLY A 141 37.12 -4.34 12.50
N ASP A 142 37.56 -5.59 12.72
CA ASP A 142 38.95 -5.92 13.10
C ASP A 142 39.73 -6.65 11.99
N ASP A 143 39.23 -6.59 10.75
CA ASP A 143 39.72 -7.32 9.57
C ASP A 143 39.53 -6.53 8.26
N ASP A 144 39.94 -7.12 7.13
CA ASP A 144 39.95 -6.51 5.79
C ASP A 144 38.58 -6.58 5.05
N HIS A 145 37.46 -6.77 5.75
CA HIS A 145 36.15 -6.87 5.11
C HIS A 145 35.74 -5.57 4.40
N PRO A 146 34.90 -5.64 3.35
CA PRO A 146 34.46 -4.44 2.65
C PRO A 146 33.65 -3.51 3.57
N PRO A 147 33.61 -2.20 3.28
CA PRO A 147 32.86 -1.21 4.08
C PRO A 147 31.34 -1.44 4.16
N THR A 148 30.80 -2.40 3.42
CA THR A 148 29.42 -2.89 3.51
C THR A 148 29.17 -3.84 4.69
N TRP A 149 30.22 -4.16 5.45
CA TRP A 149 30.18 -5.03 6.62
C TRP A 149 30.78 -4.34 7.84
N SER A 150 30.13 -4.53 8.98
CA SER A 150 30.64 -4.13 10.30
C SER A 150 30.42 -5.28 11.29
N LEU A 151 30.98 -5.18 12.51
CA LEU A 151 30.78 -6.14 13.61
C LEU A 151 29.32 -6.62 13.77
N PRO A 152 28.28 -5.74 13.68
CA PRO A 152 26.89 -6.21 13.76
C PRO A 152 26.32 -6.89 12.50
N GLY A 153 26.99 -6.82 11.34
CA GLY A 153 26.59 -7.55 10.12
C GLY A 153 26.80 -6.81 8.80
N TYR A 154 26.27 -7.41 7.73
CA TYR A 154 26.25 -6.87 6.36
C TYR A 154 25.02 -5.97 6.12
N GLY A 155 25.16 -5.02 5.19
CA GLY A 155 24.05 -4.19 4.70
C GLY A 155 23.72 -3.00 5.61
N ALA A 156 22.71 -2.22 5.26
CA ALA A 156 22.30 -1.04 6.03
C ALA A 156 21.72 -1.46 7.39
N LEU A 157 22.36 -1.05 8.48
CA LEU A 157 21.96 -1.44 9.84
C LEU A 157 21.78 -0.19 10.69
N ALA A 158 20.62 -0.07 11.34
CA ALA A 158 20.29 1.09 12.16
C ALA A 158 19.36 0.71 13.31
N TRP A 159 19.76 1.05 14.54
CA TRP A 159 18.91 0.89 15.73
C TRP A 159 18.94 2.15 16.60
N PRO A 160 17.82 2.59 17.18
CA PRO A 160 17.85 3.54 18.28
C PRO A 160 18.73 3.04 19.42
N ALA A 161 19.50 3.91 20.06
CA ALA A 161 20.33 3.53 21.20
C ALA A 161 19.50 3.06 22.42
N SER A 162 18.20 3.38 22.44
CA SER A 162 17.25 2.92 23.45
C SER A 162 16.65 1.55 23.17
N THR A 163 16.99 0.89 22.05
CA THR A 163 16.43 -0.43 21.71
C THR A 163 16.88 -1.48 22.73
N PRO A 164 15.94 -2.17 23.40
CA PRO A 164 16.29 -3.21 24.37
C PRO A 164 16.87 -4.46 23.69
N GLY A 165 17.72 -5.20 24.40
CA GLY A 165 18.22 -6.50 23.96
C GLY A 165 19.32 -6.47 22.89
N LEU A 166 19.84 -5.29 22.52
CA LEU A 166 20.96 -5.20 21.58
C LEU A 166 22.24 -5.81 22.17
N ASN A 167 22.93 -6.60 21.36
CA ASN A 167 24.22 -7.17 21.71
C ASN A 167 25.36 -6.13 21.58
N ASP A 168 26.54 -6.50 22.06
CA ASP A 168 27.73 -5.64 22.10
C ASP A 168 28.23 -5.18 20.72
N ASN A 169 28.03 -6.01 19.68
CA ASN A 169 28.38 -5.64 18.30
C ASN A 169 27.38 -4.60 17.76
N GLN A 170 26.09 -4.74 18.08
CA GLN A 170 25.06 -3.78 17.67
C GLN A 170 25.21 -2.44 18.39
N ARG A 171 25.73 -2.42 19.62
CA ARG A 171 25.98 -1.21 20.40
C ARG A 171 27.36 -0.57 20.17
N SER A 172 28.14 -1.14 19.26
CA SER A 172 29.58 -0.89 19.15
C SER A 172 29.97 0.54 18.75
N VAL A 173 29.08 1.28 18.07
CA VAL A 173 29.21 2.72 17.80
C VAL A 173 27.88 3.41 18.09
N THR A 174 27.91 4.54 18.78
CA THR A 174 26.74 5.41 19.00
C THR A 174 26.98 6.78 18.37
N GLN A 175 26.04 7.26 17.55
CA GLN A 175 26.04 8.59 16.95
C GLN A 175 24.88 9.45 17.46
N SER A 176 25.13 10.75 17.62
CA SER A 176 24.12 11.75 18.00
C SER A 176 24.55 13.15 17.58
N ILE A 177 23.61 14.07 17.44
CA ILE A 177 23.89 15.49 17.20
C ILE A 177 23.36 16.35 18.35
N GLY A 178 23.92 17.54 18.56
CA GLY A 178 23.49 18.41 19.64
C GLY A 178 23.50 19.91 19.30
N ILE A 179 22.71 20.68 20.05
CA ILE A 179 22.72 22.15 20.02
C ILE A 179 22.95 22.66 21.45
N ASP A 180 23.98 23.48 21.64
CA ASP A 180 24.07 24.37 22.81
C ASP A 180 23.40 25.72 22.48
N PRO A 181 22.23 26.00 23.07
CA PRO A 181 21.50 27.25 22.82
C PRO A 181 22.23 28.48 23.36
N THR A 182 23.22 28.31 24.25
CA THR A 182 24.00 29.41 24.83
C THR A 182 25.25 29.75 24.04
N GLY A 183 25.62 28.91 23.07
CA GLY A 183 26.83 29.08 22.26
C GLY A 183 28.12 28.64 22.96
N GLY A 184 28.05 27.87 24.05
CA GLY A 184 29.21 27.27 24.69
C GLY A 184 29.90 26.24 23.79
N THR A 185 31.21 26.04 23.96
CA THR A 185 32.01 25.08 23.18
C THR A 185 32.30 23.79 23.93
N ASP A 186 31.66 23.59 25.09
CA ASP A 186 31.83 22.40 25.92
C ASP A 186 30.77 21.35 25.58
N PRO A 187 31.12 20.24 24.91
CA PRO A 187 30.15 19.22 24.52
C PRO A 187 29.54 18.45 25.71
N TYR A 188 30.15 18.56 26.91
CA TYR A 188 29.64 17.95 28.14
C TYR A 188 28.88 18.94 29.04
N ALA A 189 28.67 20.18 28.59
CA ALA A 189 27.87 21.13 29.35
C ALA A 189 26.42 20.65 29.42
N PRO A 190 25.73 20.81 30.57
CA PRO A 190 24.33 20.44 30.70
C PRO A 190 23.38 21.30 29.84
N THR A 191 23.90 22.38 29.26
CA THR A 191 23.17 23.23 28.29
C THR A 191 23.06 22.58 26.92
N VAL A 192 23.92 21.61 26.57
CA VAL A 192 23.87 20.94 25.27
C VAL A 192 22.66 20.01 25.22
N LEU A 193 21.74 20.28 24.30
CA LEU A 193 20.60 19.44 24.00
C LEU A 193 21.02 18.43 22.93
N TRP A 194 21.09 17.15 23.29
CA TRP A 194 21.45 16.06 22.38
C TRP A 194 20.21 15.41 21.77
N SER A 195 20.28 15.04 20.49
CA SER A 195 19.32 14.14 19.85
C SER A 195 19.34 12.77 20.54
N PRO A 196 18.29 11.95 20.39
CA PRO A 196 18.39 10.52 20.67
C PRO A 196 19.61 9.92 19.98
N GLY A 197 20.32 9.05 20.69
CA GLY A 197 21.45 8.31 20.12
C GLY A 197 20.97 7.22 19.17
N TRP A 198 21.79 6.91 18.18
CA TRP A 198 21.55 5.82 17.23
C TRP A 198 22.81 4.99 17.03
N HIS A 199 22.62 3.74 16.63
CA HIS A 199 23.67 2.82 16.18
C HIS A 199 23.51 2.60 14.67
N ILE A 200 24.22 3.37 13.84
CA ILE A 200 24.06 3.39 12.38
C ILE A 200 25.34 2.86 11.73
N PHE A 201 25.22 1.81 10.90
CA PHE A 201 26.36 1.15 10.25
C PHE A 201 26.13 0.95 8.75
N ASN A 202 27.25 0.91 8.03
CA ASN A 202 27.40 0.51 6.62
C ASN A 202 26.71 1.41 5.57
N ALA A 203 25.60 2.07 5.90
CA ALA A 203 24.91 3.01 5.03
C ALA A 203 24.21 4.13 5.83
N TYR A 204 23.99 5.28 5.17
CA TYR A 204 23.17 6.35 5.71
C TYR A 204 21.71 5.90 5.83
N ARG A 205 21.05 6.30 6.93
CA ARG A 205 19.59 6.21 7.05
C ARG A 205 18.91 7.13 6.03
N ALA A 206 17.66 6.81 5.66
CA ALA A 206 16.84 7.68 4.81
C ALA A 206 16.55 9.04 5.48
N GLU A 207 16.39 9.02 6.80
CA GLU A 207 16.13 10.19 7.64
C GLU A 207 17.41 10.64 8.35
N PRO A 208 17.65 11.96 8.48
CA PRO A 208 18.78 12.45 9.26
C PRO A 208 18.55 12.28 10.76
N LEU A 209 19.61 12.40 11.55
CA LEU A 209 19.46 12.76 12.96
C LEU A 209 18.91 14.19 13.05
N GLU A 210 18.04 14.46 14.01
CA GLU A 210 17.38 15.76 14.17
C GLU A 210 17.30 16.16 15.65
N ILE A 211 17.48 17.46 15.93
CA ILE A 211 17.23 18.08 17.22
C ILE A 211 16.81 19.55 17.03
N GLU A 212 15.99 20.07 17.95
CA GLU A 212 15.60 21.48 17.96
C GLU A 212 15.99 22.15 19.28
N ALA A 213 16.30 23.44 19.21
CA ALA A 213 16.58 24.28 20.36
C ALA A 213 16.15 25.72 20.10
N VAL A 214 15.84 26.47 21.16
CA VAL A 214 15.63 27.91 21.08
C VAL A 214 16.93 28.61 21.47
N ALA A 215 17.43 29.51 20.63
CA ALA A 215 18.66 30.25 20.89
C ALA A 215 18.54 31.09 22.17
N ALA A 216 19.38 30.84 23.17
CA ALA A 216 19.43 31.62 24.42
C ALA A 216 20.36 32.84 24.30
N GLY A 217 21.24 32.86 23.29
CA GLY A 217 22.14 33.96 22.98
C GLY A 217 22.19 34.30 21.50
N ALA A 218 23.05 35.24 21.12
CA ALA A 218 23.27 35.64 19.72
C ALA A 218 24.16 34.64 18.95
N THR A 219 24.58 33.57 19.60
CA THR A 219 25.42 32.51 19.05
C THR A 219 24.96 31.20 19.67
N VAL A 220 24.86 30.17 18.84
CA VAL A 220 24.64 28.78 19.27
C VAL A 220 25.79 27.92 18.78
N THR A 221 26.00 26.78 19.43
CA THR A 221 26.98 25.79 18.97
C THR A 221 26.27 24.52 18.58
N VAL A 222 26.55 23.99 17.39
CA VAL A 222 26.12 22.65 17.01
C VAL A 222 27.26 21.65 17.21
N PHE A 223 26.92 20.42 17.58
CA PHE A 223 27.88 19.33 17.82
C PHE A 223 27.50 18.07 17.05
N LEU A 224 28.49 17.45 16.42
CA LEU A 224 28.45 16.06 15.96
C LEU A 224 29.19 15.21 16.98
N ARG A 225 28.64 14.05 17.36
CA ARG A 225 29.23 13.14 18.35
C ARG A 225 29.13 11.70 17.90
N SER A 226 30.25 11.00 17.95
CA SER A 226 30.35 9.54 17.93
C SER A 226 31.09 9.02 19.16
N SER A 227 30.73 7.82 19.61
CA SER A 227 31.38 7.10 20.71
C SER A 227 31.49 5.62 20.36
N THR A 228 32.65 5.01 20.59
CA THR A 228 32.97 3.62 20.17
C THR A 228 33.30 2.72 21.35
N LEU A 229 32.88 1.46 21.32
CA LEU A 229 33.14 0.49 22.39
C LEU A 229 34.47 -0.28 22.23
N TRP A 230 34.86 -0.66 21.01
CA TRP A 230 35.92 -1.65 20.80
C TRP A 230 37.17 -1.08 20.11
N PRO A 231 38.39 -1.38 20.57
CA PRO A 231 39.64 -0.89 19.97
C PRO A 231 40.05 -1.73 18.74
N VAL A 232 39.23 -1.70 17.69
CA VAL A 232 39.42 -2.48 16.46
C VAL A 232 40.12 -1.66 15.36
N VAL A 233 40.52 -2.32 14.28
CA VAL A 233 41.14 -1.72 13.07
C VAL A 233 40.30 -0.55 12.53
N HIS A 234 39.03 -0.79 12.22
CA HIS A 234 38.10 0.20 11.69
C HIS A 234 37.21 0.73 12.80
N ASN A 235 37.25 2.04 13.06
CA ASN A 235 36.33 2.76 13.94
C ASN A 235 35.94 4.07 13.25
N ASP A 236 35.48 3.91 12.04
CA ASP A 236 35.28 5.01 11.12
C ASP A 236 33.85 5.54 11.21
N VAL A 237 33.68 6.86 11.30
CA VAL A 237 32.37 7.52 11.31
C VAL A 237 32.34 8.64 10.28
N ALA A 238 31.39 8.55 9.34
CA ALA A 238 31.15 9.57 8.34
C ALA A 238 29.99 10.50 8.77
N TRP A 239 30.13 11.79 8.49
CA TRP A 239 29.11 12.81 8.68
C TRP A 239 28.92 13.61 7.39
N ASP A 240 27.66 13.83 7.01
CA ASP A 240 27.33 14.55 5.78
C ASP A 240 25.99 15.30 5.87
N ASP A 241 25.74 16.20 4.94
CA ASP A 241 24.48 16.95 4.76
C ASP A 241 23.98 17.59 6.06
N CYS A 242 24.88 18.24 6.82
CA CYS A 242 24.52 18.94 8.03
C CYS A 242 23.77 20.23 7.72
N ALA A 243 22.63 20.47 8.40
CA ALA A 243 21.85 21.69 8.22
C ALA A 243 21.33 22.26 9.53
N LEU A 244 21.58 23.56 9.76
CA LEU A 244 20.96 24.35 10.83
C LEU A 244 20.02 25.37 10.19
N THR A 245 18.73 25.34 10.52
CA THR A 245 17.74 26.26 9.93
C THR A 245 16.89 26.92 11.00
N VAL A 246 16.49 28.19 10.77
CA VAL A 246 15.48 28.86 11.58
C VAL A 246 14.10 28.27 11.25
N VAL A 247 13.40 27.82 12.27
CA VAL A 247 11.99 27.42 12.20
C VAL A 247 11.18 28.69 12.42
N GLY A 248 10.43 29.14 11.40
CA GLY A 248 9.79 30.46 11.36
C GLY A 248 8.89 30.77 12.57
N GLU A 249 8.89 32.03 13.00
CA GLU A 249 8.14 32.58 14.14
C GLU A 249 6.64 32.83 13.87
N ASP A 250 6.08 32.39 12.74
CA ASP A 250 4.64 32.42 12.51
C ASP A 250 3.94 31.21 13.15
N GLU A 251 4.14 31.02 14.46
CA GLU A 251 3.22 30.26 15.31
C GLU A 251 3.19 30.88 16.72
N THR A 252 2.43 31.98 16.87
CA THR A 252 1.47 32.03 18.00
C THR A 252 0.86 30.64 18.18
N PRO A 253 0.60 30.15 19.42
CA PRO A 253 0.05 28.81 19.65
C PRO A 253 -1.01 28.59 18.60
N PRO A 254 -0.89 27.59 17.70
CA PRO A 254 -1.84 27.47 16.63
C PRO A 254 -3.21 27.49 17.30
N ALA A 255 -4.04 28.46 16.91
CA ALA A 255 -5.47 28.21 16.97
C ALA A 255 -5.61 26.80 16.36
N PRO A 256 -6.32 25.88 17.04
CA PRO A 256 -6.36 24.47 16.66
C PRO A 256 -6.48 24.41 15.15
N PRO A 257 -5.56 23.69 14.47
CA PRO A 257 -5.40 23.83 13.04
C PRO A 257 -6.79 23.75 12.39
N ALA A 258 -7.08 24.66 11.46
CA ALA A 258 -8.28 24.61 10.62
C ALA A 258 -8.21 23.43 9.62
N THR A 259 -7.60 22.32 10.04
CA THR A 259 -7.79 20.99 9.50
C THR A 259 -9.05 20.47 10.16
N GLY A 260 -10.06 20.06 9.41
CA GLY A 260 -11.26 19.40 9.96
C GLY A 260 -11.01 18.04 10.66
N ALA A 261 -9.89 17.88 11.38
CA ALA A 261 -9.37 16.68 11.99
C ALA A 261 -9.42 16.72 13.53
N GLY A 262 -10.32 17.47 14.17
CA GLY A 262 -10.50 17.42 15.64
C GLY A 262 -9.29 17.86 16.51
N PRO A 263 -9.39 17.78 17.86
CA PRO A 263 -8.28 18.12 18.76
C PRO A 263 -7.17 17.06 18.75
N TYR A 264 -5.97 17.46 19.20
CA TYR A 264 -4.84 16.58 19.53
C TYR A 264 -3.98 17.22 20.63
N ILE A 265 -3.18 16.42 21.36
CA ILE A 265 -2.27 16.92 22.41
C ILE A 265 -0.85 17.00 21.86
N ALA A 266 -0.43 18.19 21.44
CA ALA A 266 0.87 18.42 20.77
C ALA A 266 2.09 18.23 21.67
N ARG A 267 1.96 18.53 22.97
CA ARG A 267 3.06 18.48 23.94
C ARG A 267 2.59 18.00 25.31
N GLY A 268 3.53 17.51 26.11
CA GLY A 268 3.29 17.14 27.50
C GLY A 268 2.81 15.70 27.69
N ALA A 269 2.37 15.40 28.91
CA ALA A 269 1.81 14.12 29.28
C ALA A 269 0.43 13.92 28.63
N LYS A 270 0.10 12.66 28.32
CA LYS A 270 -1.23 12.19 27.93
C LYS A 270 -2.03 11.63 29.12
N ILE A 271 -1.52 11.78 30.34
CA ILE A 271 -2.22 11.39 31.57
C ILE A 271 -3.29 12.44 31.90
N GLY A 272 -4.56 12.03 31.90
CA GLY A 272 -5.67 12.84 32.40
C GLY A 272 -6.18 12.35 33.76
N TYR A 273 -7.30 12.90 34.23
CA TYR A 273 -7.89 12.54 35.52
C TYR A 273 -9.34 12.08 35.39
N HIS A 274 -9.65 10.90 35.92
CA HIS A 274 -11.02 10.42 36.08
C HIS A 274 -11.50 10.76 37.48
N CYS A 275 -12.59 11.50 37.63
CA CYS A 275 -13.05 12.01 38.92
C CYS A 275 -14.48 11.61 39.21
N LEU A 276 -14.68 10.81 40.26
CA LEU A 276 -16.01 10.59 40.87
C LEU A 276 -16.35 11.72 41.85
N ALA A 277 -15.39 12.12 42.67
CA ALA A 277 -15.47 13.30 43.53
C ALA A 277 -14.25 14.21 43.26
N PRO A 278 -14.41 15.34 42.55
CA PRO A 278 -13.26 16.10 42.04
C PRO A 278 -12.29 16.63 43.10
N ARG A 279 -12.76 16.96 44.32
CA ARG A 279 -11.94 17.37 45.48
C ARG A 279 -10.77 18.29 45.12
N SER A 280 -9.54 17.78 45.23
CA SER A 280 -8.28 18.50 45.03
C SER A 280 -7.88 18.61 43.56
N VAL A 281 -8.48 17.84 42.65
CA VAL A 281 -8.13 17.83 41.23
C VAL A 281 -8.27 19.20 40.58
N PRO A 282 -9.35 19.99 40.78
CA PRO A 282 -9.45 21.33 40.21
C PRO A 282 -8.32 22.28 40.64
N GLU A 283 -7.93 22.25 41.92
CA GLU A 283 -6.81 23.06 42.42
C GLU A 283 -5.47 22.55 41.88
N HIS A 284 -5.31 21.22 41.78
CA HIS A 284 -4.12 20.60 41.21
C HIS A 284 -3.90 20.99 39.74
N VAL A 285 -4.96 20.95 38.92
CA VAL A 285 -4.92 21.40 37.53
C VAL A 285 -4.58 22.89 37.44
N LEU A 286 -5.12 23.73 38.32
CA LEU A 286 -4.77 25.15 38.41
C LEU A 286 -3.28 25.35 38.71
N GLN A 287 -2.71 24.57 39.63
CA GLN A 287 -1.29 24.65 39.98
C GLN A 287 -0.39 24.27 38.79
N LEU A 288 -0.74 23.22 38.05
CA LEU A 288 -0.04 22.79 36.84
C LEU A 288 -0.15 23.82 35.71
N ALA A 289 -1.34 24.37 35.49
CA ALA A 289 -1.58 25.40 34.48
C ALA A 289 -0.76 26.68 34.75
N ARG A 290 -0.59 27.07 36.03
CA ARG A 290 0.27 28.20 36.42
C ARG A 290 1.76 27.99 36.10
N GLN A 291 2.21 26.75 36.02
CA GLN A 291 3.56 26.39 35.58
C GLN A 291 3.67 26.22 34.05
N GLY A 292 2.59 26.47 33.31
CA GLY A 292 2.55 26.26 31.87
C GLY A 292 2.51 24.80 31.45
N ALA A 293 2.10 23.87 32.34
CA ALA A 293 2.03 22.44 32.08
C ALA A 293 0.58 21.92 32.20
N PRO A 294 -0.31 22.27 31.26
CA PRO A 294 -1.71 21.86 31.35
C PRO A 294 -1.90 20.36 31.31
N VAL A 295 -2.89 19.88 32.05
CA VAL A 295 -3.36 18.50 31.97
C VAL A 295 -4.20 18.35 30.70
N PRO A 296 -4.05 17.26 29.93
CA PRO A 296 -4.75 17.09 28.65
C PRO A 296 -6.28 16.98 28.81
N LEU A 297 -6.76 16.24 29.83
CA LEU A 297 -8.20 15.99 30.02
C LEU A 297 -8.56 15.72 31.48
N VAL A 298 -9.75 16.17 31.91
CA VAL A 298 -10.40 15.79 33.16
C VAL A 298 -11.80 15.25 32.87
N LYS A 299 -12.07 14.01 33.26
CA LYS A 299 -13.39 13.37 33.21
C LYS A 299 -14.09 13.54 34.55
N PHE A 300 -15.28 14.13 34.54
CA PHE A 300 -16.15 14.30 35.72
C PHE A 300 -17.35 13.36 35.63
N VAL A 301 -17.51 12.49 36.63
CA VAL A 301 -18.61 11.52 36.68
C VAL A 301 -19.53 11.89 37.83
N ASP A 302 -20.80 12.16 37.50
CA ASP A 302 -21.87 12.60 38.40
C ASP A 302 -21.65 13.95 39.12
N ASP A 303 -20.54 14.17 39.82
CA ASP A 303 -20.20 15.46 40.45
C ASP A 303 -19.44 16.38 39.49
N TRP A 304 -20.08 17.47 39.07
CA TRP A 304 -19.54 18.44 38.10
C TRP A 304 -19.08 19.77 38.76
N TRP A 305 -18.96 19.82 40.09
CA TRP A 305 -18.72 21.06 40.85
C TRP A 305 -17.40 21.78 40.48
N GLY A 306 -16.37 21.06 40.03
CA GLY A 306 -15.04 21.61 39.74
C GLY A 306 -14.79 22.13 38.32
N MET A 307 -15.73 21.94 37.38
CA MET A 307 -15.51 22.22 35.95
C MET A 307 -15.14 23.68 35.67
N ALA A 308 -15.85 24.63 36.30
CA ALA A 308 -15.61 26.06 36.11
C ALA A 308 -14.19 26.48 36.54
N THR A 309 -13.69 25.91 37.65
CA THR A 309 -12.33 26.15 38.14
C THR A 309 -11.31 25.64 37.13
N VAL A 310 -11.47 24.41 36.64
CA VAL A 310 -10.57 23.81 35.64
C VAL A 310 -10.58 24.62 34.34
N LYS A 311 -11.76 25.00 33.82
CA LYS A 311 -11.87 25.75 32.56
C LYS A 311 -11.34 27.17 32.65
N THR A 312 -11.55 27.84 33.78
CA THR A 312 -11.01 29.19 34.01
C THR A 312 -9.49 29.16 34.14
N ALA A 313 -8.94 28.16 34.84
CA ALA A 313 -7.51 28.03 35.09
C ALA A 313 -6.71 27.55 33.86
N SER A 314 -7.27 26.57 33.16
CA SER A 314 -6.65 25.92 32.00
C SER A 314 -7.71 25.77 30.90
N PRO A 315 -7.94 26.82 30.08
CA PRO A 315 -8.93 26.76 28.99
C PRO A 315 -8.66 25.63 27.99
N GLN A 316 -7.39 25.23 27.84
CA GLN A 316 -6.92 24.19 26.91
C GLN A 316 -7.08 22.75 27.43
N THR A 317 -7.25 22.54 28.74
CA THR A 317 -7.54 21.20 29.28
C THR A 317 -8.91 20.77 28.77
N LEU A 318 -9.11 19.53 28.32
CA LEU A 318 -10.44 19.09 27.91
C LEU A 318 -11.27 18.65 29.12
N ILE A 319 -12.58 18.88 29.08
CA ILE A 319 -13.54 18.35 30.06
C ILE A 319 -14.43 17.32 29.37
N MET A 320 -14.33 16.08 29.84
CA MET A 320 -15.30 15.03 29.57
C MET A 320 -16.27 14.93 30.76
N ALA A 321 -17.55 14.77 30.50
CA ALA A 321 -18.56 14.65 31.55
C ALA A 321 -19.43 13.41 31.35
N ARG A 322 -19.70 12.68 32.44
CA ARG A 322 -20.60 11.52 32.45
C ARG A 322 -21.64 11.66 33.56
N LYS A 323 -22.83 11.12 33.32
CA LYS A 323 -23.82 10.80 34.35
C LYS A 323 -24.04 9.29 34.35
N THR A 324 -24.22 8.68 35.51
CA THR A 324 -24.47 7.23 35.61
C THR A 324 -25.96 6.89 35.50
N PHE A 325 -26.34 5.73 34.98
CA PHE A 325 -27.75 5.34 34.79
C PHE A 325 -28.12 3.97 35.38
N GLY A 326 -27.16 3.30 36.02
CA GLY A 326 -27.33 1.94 36.55
C GLY A 326 -27.11 0.87 35.48
N LEU A 327 -26.59 -0.28 35.90
CA LEU A 327 -26.03 -1.31 35.01
C LEU A 327 -26.98 -1.78 33.90
N GLU A 328 -28.29 -1.90 34.18
CA GLU A 328 -29.26 -2.36 33.18
C GLU A 328 -29.34 -1.44 31.95
N LEU A 329 -29.30 -0.12 32.18
CA LEU A 329 -29.36 0.88 31.11
C LEU A 329 -28.00 1.09 30.44
N GLU A 330 -26.91 0.98 31.20
CA GLU A 330 -25.56 1.25 30.71
C GLU A 330 -25.01 0.14 29.82
N LEU A 331 -25.33 -1.13 30.13
CA LEU A 331 -24.85 -2.30 29.37
C LEU A 331 -25.66 -2.56 28.09
N VAL A 332 -26.86 -1.97 27.97
CA VAL A 332 -27.78 -2.13 26.83
C VAL A 332 -28.01 -3.61 26.49
N GLY A 333 -28.44 -4.39 27.49
CA GLY A 333 -28.64 -5.83 27.35
C GLY A 333 -29.62 -6.20 26.23
N GLY A 334 -29.29 -7.25 25.47
CA GLY A 334 -30.14 -7.78 24.38
C GLY A 334 -29.99 -7.05 23.04
N LEU A 335 -29.09 -6.08 22.92
CA LEU A 335 -28.89 -5.26 21.71
C LEU A 335 -28.61 -6.08 20.44
N ALA A 336 -27.94 -7.23 20.56
CA ALA A 336 -27.67 -8.13 19.43
C ALA A 336 -28.95 -8.63 18.74
N GLU A 337 -30.04 -8.80 19.49
CA GLU A 337 -31.31 -9.35 19.01
C GLU A 337 -32.33 -8.27 18.61
N MET A 338 -32.01 -6.99 18.81
CA MET A 338 -32.91 -5.88 18.50
C MET A 338 -32.96 -5.62 16.98
N SER A 339 -34.16 -5.35 16.46
CA SER A 339 -34.36 -4.81 15.12
C SER A 339 -33.92 -3.35 15.02
N ASP A 340 -33.62 -2.86 13.81
CA ASP A 340 -33.23 -1.45 13.57
C ASP A 340 -34.24 -0.44 14.17
N THR A 341 -35.53 -0.76 14.13
CA THR A 341 -36.59 0.08 14.73
C THR A 341 -36.53 0.08 16.26
N GLU A 342 -36.25 -1.07 16.88
CA GLU A 342 -36.08 -1.16 18.33
C GLU A 342 -34.82 -0.41 18.77
N ILE A 343 -33.74 -0.47 17.99
CA ILE A 343 -32.49 0.27 18.24
C ILE A 343 -32.74 1.78 18.22
N GLU A 344 -33.45 2.31 17.21
CA GLU A 344 -33.82 3.73 17.13
C GLU A 344 -34.65 4.17 18.35
N GLN A 345 -35.67 3.39 18.70
CA GLN A 345 -36.52 3.65 19.86
C GLN A 345 -35.73 3.62 21.17
N HIS A 346 -34.79 2.69 21.29
CA HIS A 346 -33.93 2.57 22.46
C HIS A 346 -32.97 3.76 22.59
N ALA A 347 -32.36 4.21 21.48
CA ALA A 347 -31.55 5.42 21.45
C ALA A 347 -32.34 6.65 21.90
N ALA A 348 -33.57 6.81 21.41
CA ALA A 348 -34.46 7.90 21.82
C ALA A 348 -34.78 7.87 23.32
N TYR A 349 -35.04 6.69 23.86
CA TYR A 349 -35.26 6.49 25.29
C TYR A 349 -34.04 6.88 26.12
N LEU A 350 -32.86 6.32 25.83
CA LEU A 350 -31.63 6.61 26.57
C LEU A 350 -31.26 8.09 26.50
N MET A 351 -31.35 8.71 25.32
CA MET A 351 -31.06 10.13 25.14
C MET A 351 -32.05 11.05 25.87
N SER A 352 -33.31 10.63 26.03
CA SER A 352 -34.28 11.39 26.82
C SER A 352 -33.88 11.45 28.31
N LEU A 353 -33.38 10.33 28.86
CA LEU A 353 -32.90 10.24 30.24
C LEU A 353 -31.62 11.07 30.44
N LEU A 354 -30.67 10.97 29.50
CA LEU A 354 -29.45 11.77 29.53
C LEU A 354 -29.75 13.26 29.49
N ARG A 355 -30.63 13.68 28.58
CA ARG A 355 -31.08 15.06 28.49
C ARG A 355 -31.71 15.55 29.79
N GLN A 356 -32.53 14.73 30.45
CA GLN A 356 -33.15 15.09 31.72
C GLN A 356 -32.10 15.37 32.81
N LYS A 357 -31.07 14.53 32.93
CA LYS A 357 -29.96 14.78 33.87
C LYS A 357 -29.13 16.01 33.48
N CYS A 358 -28.89 16.24 32.19
CA CYS A 358 -28.17 17.43 31.73
C CYS A 358 -28.91 18.73 32.09
N LEU A 359 -30.24 18.75 31.96
CA LEU A 359 -31.07 19.91 32.32
C LEU A 359 -31.01 20.26 33.81
N GLN A 360 -30.79 19.27 34.68
CA GLN A 360 -30.59 19.52 36.12
C GLN A 360 -29.26 20.24 36.41
N GLU A 361 -28.33 20.20 35.46
CA GLU A 361 -26.97 20.75 35.55
C GLU A 361 -26.73 21.88 34.53
N ALA A 362 -27.80 22.52 34.04
CA ALA A 362 -27.75 23.44 32.89
C ALA A 362 -26.64 24.50 32.96
N ALA A 363 -26.36 25.05 34.16
CA ALA A 363 -25.33 26.06 34.37
C ALA A 363 -23.88 25.58 34.12
N ARG A 364 -23.66 24.26 34.11
CA ARG A 364 -22.35 23.63 33.95
C ARG A 364 -22.09 23.12 32.54
N LEU A 365 -23.15 22.94 31.74
CA LEU A 365 -23.05 22.37 30.38
C LEU A 365 -22.11 23.16 29.46
N GLN A 366 -21.95 24.46 29.69
CA GLN A 366 -21.04 25.33 28.93
C GLN A 366 -19.54 24.98 29.09
N TYR A 367 -19.17 24.22 30.11
CA TYR A 367 -17.78 23.83 30.37
C TYR A 367 -17.43 22.45 29.81
N ILE A 368 -18.41 21.73 29.25
CA ILE A 368 -18.24 20.35 28.80
C ILE A 368 -17.79 20.37 27.33
N ASP A 369 -16.60 19.83 27.07
CA ASP A 369 -16.12 19.63 25.70
C ASP A 369 -16.73 18.37 25.08
N TYR A 370 -16.85 17.30 25.87
CA TYR A 370 -17.45 16.02 25.46
C TYR A 370 -18.36 15.44 26.53
N LEU A 371 -19.60 15.13 26.15
CA LEU A 371 -20.56 14.44 27.01
C LEU A 371 -20.56 12.94 26.69
N GLU A 372 -20.19 12.13 27.66
CA GLU A 372 -20.24 10.67 27.52
C GLU A 372 -21.68 10.18 27.51
N THR A 373 -21.97 9.21 26.64
CA THR A 373 -23.32 8.66 26.46
C THR A 373 -23.79 7.86 27.68
N VAL A 374 -25.07 7.45 27.68
CA VAL A 374 -25.60 6.52 28.69
C VAL A 374 -24.88 5.17 28.66
N VAL A 375 -24.49 4.73 27.47
CA VAL A 375 -23.88 3.42 27.25
C VAL A 375 -22.47 3.39 27.85
N ASN A 376 -22.18 2.34 28.63
CA ASN A 376 -20.89 2.11 29.26
C ASN A 376 -20.63 0.60 29.37
N GLU A 377 -19.50 0.15 28.83
CA GLU A 377 -19.05 -1.25 28.85
C GLU A 377 -20.03 -2.26 28.24
N ALA A 378 -20.90 -1.81 27.32
CA ALA A 378 -21.78 -2.70 26.58
C ALA A 378 -20.96 -3.71 25.76
N ASP A 379 -21.31 -5.00 25.88
CA ASP A 379 -20.62 -6.11 25.24
C ASP A 379 -21.62 -7.06 24.54
N PRO A 380 -22.26 -6.61 23.44
CA PRO A 380 -23.23 -7.40 22.70
C PRO A 380 -22.51 -8.45 21.82
N LYS A 381 -21.95 -9.49 22.44
CA LYS A 381 -21.18 -10.51 21.73
C LYS A 381 -22.01 -11.27 20.70
N SER A 382 -21.44 -11.42 19.51
CA SER A 382 -21.99 -12.21 18.40
C SER A 382 -20.86 -12.82 17.59
N ALA A 383 -21.04 -14.03 17.04
CA ALA A 383 -19.96 -14.74 16.33
C ALA A 383 -19.51 -14.06 15.02
N ASP A 384 -20.38 -13.27 14.40
CA ASP A 384 -20.21 -12.58 13.11
C ASP A 384 -20.14 -11.05 13.26
N GLY A 385 -20.11 -10.53 14.50
CA GLY A 385 -20.00 -9.10 14.78
C GLY A 385 -21.29 -8.27 14.70
N HIS A 386 -22.45 -8.86 14.41
CA HIS A 386 -23.71 -8.11 14.28
C HIS A 386 -24.14 -7.38 15.57
N GLY A 387 -23.78 -7.87 16.75
CA GLY A 387 -24.12 -7.19 18.01
C GLY A 387 -23.37 -5.86 18.17
N TYR A 388 -22.08 -5.81 17.81
CA TYR A 388 -21.31 -4.56 17.78
C TYR A 388 -21.70 -3.66 16.60
N ARG A 389 -22.16 -4.22 15.47
CA ARG A 389 -22.86 -3.46 14.43
C ARG A 389 -24.09 -2.74 14.99
N ASN A 390 -24.93 -3.44 15.75
CA ASN A 390 -26.13 -2.85 16.37
C ASN A 390 -25.77 -1.78 17.40
N LEU A 391 -24.66 -1.96 18.14
CA LEU A 391 -24.11 -0.92 19.00
C LEU A 391 -23.72 0.33 18.23
N ALA A 392 -23.05 0.18 17.08
CA ALA A 392 -22.72 1.31 16.21
C ALA A 392 -23.97 2.02 15.64
N LEU A 393 -25.03 1.28 15.27
CA LEU A 393 -26.31 1.87 14.86
C LEU A 393 -27.00 2.64 16.00
N LEU A 394 -26.98 2.11 17.23
CA LEU A 394 -27.47 2.81 18.41
C LEU A 394 -26.74 4.16 18.57
N MET A 395 -25.41 4.17 18.44
CA MET A 395 -24.61 5.39 18.50
C MET A 395 -24.97 6.41 17.41
N LEU A 396 -25.21 5.97 16.17
CA LEU A 396 -25.66 6.84 15.08
C LEU A 396 -26.97 7.56 15.43
N HIS A 397 -27.97 6.84 15.95
CA HIS A 397 -29.22 7.47 16.38
C HIS A 397 -29.03 8.42 17.57
N MET A 398 -28.13 8.09 18.51
CA MET A 398 -27.82 8.97 19.63
C MET A 398 -27.14 10.28 19.15
N LEU A 399 -26.24 10.20 18.18
CA LEU A 399 -25.62 11.36 17.52
C LEU A 399 -26.68 12.27 16.91
N ASP A 400 -27.60 11.72 16.11
CA ASP A 400 -28.68 12.46 15.46
C ASP A 400 -29.56 13.21 16.45
N ILE A 401 -29.76 12.65 17.64
CA ILE A 401 -30.55 13.28 18.71
C ILE A 401 -29.75 14.38 19.40
N ALA A 402 -28.49 14.13 19.76
CA ALA A 402 -27.65 15.10 20.46
C ALA A 402 -27.39 16.35 19.63
N GLU A 403 -27.14 16.21 18.32
CA GLU A 403 -26.88 17.34 17.43
C GLU A 403 -28.10 18.28 17.34
N LYS A 404 -29.31 17.74 17.49
CA LYS A 404 -30.58 18.48 17.51
C LYS A 404 -30.92 19.08 18.88
N TRP A 405 -30.15 18.79 19.93
CA TRP A 405 -30.40 19.41 21.23
C TRP A 405 -30.17 20.92 21.21
N ASP A 406 -31.04 21.63 21.93
CA ASP A 406 -30.85 23.02 22.32
C ASP A 406 -30.07 23.11 23.64
N LEU A 407 -28.96 22.37 23.73
CA LEU A 407 -28.05 22.38 24.89
C LEU A 407 -26.67 22.91 24.45
N PRO A 408 -25.90 23.55 25.35
CA PRO A 408 -24.55 24.02 25.05
C PRO A 408 -23.57 22.91 24.68
N CYS A 409 -23.72 21.72 25.27
CA CYS A 409 -22.92 20.54 24.95
C CYS A 409 -23.64 19.69 23.89
N LYS A 410 -22.99 19.49 22.74
CA LYS A 410 -23.51 18.68 21.63
C LYS A 410 -22.55 17.57 21.18
N LYS A 411 -21.27 17.70 21.54
CA LYS A 411 -20.25 16.72 21.21
C LYS A 411 -20.29 15.59 22.21
N LEU A 412 -20.55 14.39 21.71
CA LEU A 412 -20.55 13.16 22.48
C LEU A 412 -19.17 12.48 22.55
N ALA A 413 -18.92 11.79 23.64
CA ALA A 413 -17.95 10.71 23.77
C ALA A 413 -18.70 9.38 23.74
N LEU A 414 -18.42 8.53 22.73
CA LEU A 414 -19.27 7.38 22.40
C LEU A 414 -18.63 6.05 22.79
N PHE A 415 -19.49 5.03 22.86
CA PHE A 415 -19.21 3.62 23.14
C PHE A 415 -18.82 3.28 24.58
N SER A 416 -17.78 3.93 25.12
CA SER A 416 -17.17 3.56 26.40
C SER A 416 -16.92 2.05 26.46
N LEU A 417 -16.19 1.57 25.44
CA LEU A 417 -15.92 0.14 25.21
C LEU A 417 -15.23 -0.48 26.42
N ASN A 418 -15.59 -1.73 26.73
CA ASN A 418 -15.03 -2.47 27.86
C ASN A 418 -13.53 -2.76 27.64
N CYS A 419 -12.78 -2.88 28.73
CA CYS A 419 -11.40 -3.36 28.70
C CYS A 419 -11.36 -4.83 28.24
N GLY A 420 -10.79 -5.08 27.06
CA GLY A 420 -10.60 -6.43 26.51
C GLY A 420 -11.60 -6.85 25.42
N THR A 421 -12.59 -6.04 25.08
CA THR A 421 -13.44 -6.17 23.88
C THR A 421 -13.49 -4.82 23.15
N PRO A 422 -13.95 -4.72 21.89
CA PRO A 422 -14.44 -5.72 20.93
C PRO A 422 -13.34 -6.56 20.25
N GLU A 423 -13.66 -7.71 19.69
CA GLU A 423 -12.75 -8.53 18.86
C GLU A 423 -12.60 -7.99 17.43
N TRP A 424 -11.71 -8.59 16.62
CA TRP A 424 -11.44 -8.08 15.27
C TRP A 424 -12.69 -8.01 14.38
N VAL A 425 -13.50 -9.08 14.38
CA VAL A 425 -14.75 -9.13 13.61
C VAL A 425 -15.72 -8.04 14.04
N ASP A 426 -15.75 -7.71 15.33
CA ASP A 426 -16.61 -6.66 15.88
C ASP A 426 -16.13 -5.28 15.44
N TYR A 427 -14.82 -5.00 15.49
CA TYR A 427 -14.27 -3.74 14.98
C TYR A 427 -14.56 -3.53 13.50
N VAL A 428 -14.43 -4.58 12.68
CA VAL A 428 -14.80 -4.52 11.26
C VAL A 428 -16.29 -4.21 11.10
N ALA A 429 -17.16 -4.93 11.83
CA ALA A 429 -18.61 -4.72 11.77
C ALA A 429 -19.03 -3.31 12.20
N MET A 430 -18.39 -2.73 13.23
CA MET A 430 -18.62 -1.34 13.65
C MET A 430 -18.20 -0.35 12.55
N VAL A 431 -16.99 -0.52 12.00
CA VAL A 431 -16.43 0.38 10.98
C VAL A 431 -17.26 0.36 9.69
N GLU A 432 -17.83 -0.78 9.31
CA GLU A 432 -18.69 -0.90 8.13
C GLU A 432 -20.02 -0.14 8.23
N THR A 433 -20.43 0.28 9.43
CA THR A 433 -21.68 1.06 9.61
C THR A 433 -21.57 2.54 9.19
N GLY A 434 -20.36 3.09 9.06
CA GLY A 434 -20.17 4.53 8.84
C GLY A 434 -20.22 5.39 10.11
N VAL A 435 -20.31 4.78 11.30
CA VAL A 435 -20.41 5.52 12.58
C VAL A 435 -19.19 6.42 12.83
N PHE A 436 -17.98 5.98 12.48
CA PHE A 436 -16.76 6.73 12.76
C PHE A 436 -16.57 7.90 11.79
N GLU A 437 -17.02 7.77 10.54
CA GLU A 437 -17.16 8.86 9.57
C GLU A 437 -18.10 9.94 10.13
N ARG A 438 -19.23 9.53 10.70
CA ARG A 438 -20.17 10.45 11.35
C ARG A 438 -19.56 11.12 12.59
N MET A 439 -18.84 10.36 13.41
CA MET A 439 -18.11 10.92 14.56
C MET A 439 -17.06 11.95 14.14
N ALA A 440 -16.23 11.63 13.13
CA ALA A 440 -15.21 12.53 12.61
C ALA A 440 -15.82 13.86 12.16
N ALA A 441 -16.88 13.79 11.33
CA ALA A 441 -17.50 14.99 10.77
C ALA A 441 -18.33 15.80 11.80
N GLY A 442 -18.78 15.20 12.91
CA GLY A 442 -19.38 15.93 14.04
C GLY A 442 -18.37 16.43 15.08
N GLY A 443 -17.10 16.05 14.95
CA GLY A 443 -16.06 16.36 15.92
C GLY A 443 -16.28 15.69 17.28
N HIS A 444 -16.76 14.45 17.26
CA HIS A 444 -16.98 13.58 18.43
C HIS A 444 -15.71 12.80 18.79
N VAL A 445 -15.71 12.14 19.95
CA VAL A 445 -14.58 11.30 20.40
C VAL A 445 -15.03 9.88 20.74
N ILE A 446 -14.10 8.93 20.58
CA ILE A 446 -14.27 7.55 21.03
C ILE A 446 -13.87 7.49 22.49
N SER A 447 -14.74 6.91 23.31
CA SER A 447 -14.48 6.60 24.71
C SER A 447 -14.24 5.09 24.84
N LEU A 448 -13.20 4.67 25.54
CA LEU A 448 -12.91 3.25 25.79
C LEU A 448 -12.16 3.04 27.10
N HIS A 449 -12.23 1.83 27.63
CA HIS A 449 -11.56 1.42 28.86
C HIS A 449 -10.39 0.50 28.51
N GLU A 450 -9.28 0.64 29.23
CA GLU A 450 -8.07 -0.11 28.92
C GLU A 450 -7.17 -0.29 30.14
N GLY A 451 -6.26 -1.26 30.05
CA GLY A 451 -5.16 -1.41 30.99
C GLY A 451 -5.00 -2.86 31.43
N THR A 452 -4.45 -3.02 32.62
CA THR A 452 -4.18 -4.32 33.21
C THR A 452 -5.41 -4.84 33.93
N LEU A 453 -5.85 -6.07 33.64
CA LEU A 453 -6.93 -6.75 34.35
C LEU A 453 -6.39 -7.97 35.11
N ALA A 454 -7.08 -8.37 36.18
CA ALA A 454 -6.82 -9.66 36.81
C ALA A 454 -7.24 -10.80 35.88
N VAL A 455 -6.28 -11.67 35.56
CA VAL A 455 -6.47 -12.84 34.69
C VAL A 455 -5.90 -14.08 35.40
N ALA A 456 -6.28 -15.29 34.95
CA ALA A 456 -5.84 -16.52 35.61
C ALA A 456 -4.30 -16.57 35.72
N GLY A 457 -3.78 -16.51 36.96
CA GLY A 457 -2.34 -16.51 37.26
C GLY A 457 -1.75 -15.15 37.65
N TYR A 458 -2.49 -14.03 37.51
CA TYR A 458 -2.04 -12.70 37.91
C TYR A 458 -3.15 -11.90 38.60
N SER A 459 -2.86 -11.39 39.80
CA SER A 459 -3.73 -10.45 40.50
C SER A 459 -3.61 -9.02 39.92
N TRP A 460 -4.54 -8.13 40.30
CA TRP A 460 -4.49 -6.69 39.95
C TRP A 460 -3.20 -6.00 40.40
N GLU A 461 -2.58 -6.47 41.48
CA GLU A 461 -1.37 -5.90 42.06
C GLU A 461 -0.11 -6.41 41.35
N GLU A 462 -0.11 -7.69 40.96
CA GLU A 462 1.08 -8.39 40.46
C GLU A 462 1.21 -8.35 38.94
N ALA A 463 0.10 -8.19 38.21
CA ALA A 463 0.12 -8.18 36.75
C ALA A 463 1.01 -7.03 36.20
N PRO A 464 2.03 -7.32 35.36
CA PRO A 464 2.81 -6.31 34.66
C PRO A 464 1.95 -5.50 33.69
N ILE A 465 2.27 -4.21 33.51
CA ILE A 465 1.51 -3.30 32.61
C ILE A 465 1.62 -3.69 31.13
N ASP A 466 2.69 -4.41 30.79
CA ASP A 466 3.07 -4.87 29.45
C ASP A 466 2.81 -6.37 29.22
N LEU A 467 2.17 -7.07 30.17
CA LEU A 467 1.95 -8.53 30.15
C LEU A 467 1.29 -9.06 28.86
N TRP A 468 0.55 -8.21 28.15
CA TRP A 468 -0.17 -8.55 26.92
C TRP A 468 0.11 -7.59 25.77
N TRP A 469 1.31 -7.01 25.75
CA TRP A 469 1.75 -6.07 24.74
C TRP A 469 2.79 -6.70 23.80
N GLY A 470 2.67 -6.47 22.49
CA GLY A 470 3.62 -6.96 21.49
C GLY A 470 3.04 -7.98 20.50
N PRO A 471 3.82 -8.40 19.50
CA PRO A 471 3.32 -9.16 18.34
C PRO A 471 2.78 -10.56 18.69
N GLU A 472 3.12 -11.10 19.86
CA GLU A 472 2.62 -12.40 20.33
C GLU A 472 1.24 -12.31 21.03
N HIS A 473 0.75 -11.09 21.26
CA HIS A 473 -0.45 -10.82 22.05
C HIS A 473 -1.51 -10.09 21.21
N THR A 474 -2.01 -10.77 20.19
CA THR A 474 -3.02 -10.24 19.27
C THR A 474 -4.45 -10.57 19.69
N ILE A 475 -5.42 -9.84 19.12
CA ILE A 475 -6.83 -10.16 19.29
C ILE A 475 -7.24 -11.20 18.22
N PRO A 476 -8.12 -12.18 18.54
CA PRO A 476 -8.56 -13.18 17.59
C PRO A 476 -8.97 -12.62 16.22
N GLY A 477 -8.31 -13.10 15.16
CA GLY A 477 -8.62 -12.75 13.78
C GLY A 477 -7.99 -11.45 13.26
N ALA A 478 -7.29 -10.68 14.10
CA ALA A 478 -6.66 -9.43 13.66
C ALA A 478 -5.37 -9.65 12.86
N PRO A 479 -5.03 -8.72 11.94
CA PRO A 479 -3.72 -8.67 11.32
C PRO A 479 -2.64 -8.23 12.34
N ASP A 480 -1.38 -8.41 11.97
CA ASP A 480 -0.25 -7.89 12.75
C ASP A 480 -0.24 -6.36 12.70
N VAL A 481 -0.58 -5.72 13.83
CA VAL A 481 -0.57 -4.26 13.98
C VAL A 481 0.59 -3.85 14.88
N ALA A 482 1.50 -3.02 14.37
CA ALA A 482 2.69 -2.64 15.12
C ALA A 482 2.34 -1.90 16.42
N GLY A 483 2.93 -2.37 17.53
CA GLY A 483 2.76 -1.78 18.86
C GLY A 483 1.38 -1.99 19.50
N SER A 484 0.51 -2.82 18.92
CA SER A 484 -0.75 -3.19 19.56
C SER A 484 -0.54 -4.28 20.63
N GLY A 485 -1.57 -4.48 21.45
CA GLY A 485 -1.67 -5.57 22.41
C GLY A 485 -3.12 -5.98 22.61
N SER A 486 -3.36 -7.09 23.30
CA SER A 486 -4.72 -7.62 23.49
C SER A 486 -5.48 -6.94 24.64
N LEU A 487 -4.75 -6.33 25.58
CA LEU A 487 -5.30 -5.45 26.62
C LEU A 487 -4.78 -4.01 26.49
N SER A 488 -3.47 -3.77 26.66
CA SER A 488 -2.86 -2.45 26.47
C SER A 488 -2.57 -2.16 24.99
N PHE A 489 -2.86 -0.94 24.53
CA PHE A 489 -2.81 -0.51 23.12
C PHE A 489 -3.73 -1.29 22.16
N ARG A 490 -4.81 -1.89 22.66
CA ARG A 490 -5.86 -2.56 21.88
C ARG A 490 -6.55 -1.61 20.90
N TYR A 491 -6.72 -0.34 21.28
CA TYR A 491 -7.33 0.67 20.40
C TYR A 491 -6.57 0.87 19.07
N ARG A 492 -5.29 0.46 18.99
CA ARG A 492 -4.50 0.53 17.75
C ARG A 492 -5.07 -0.37 16.65
N TYR A 493 -5.80 -1.44 16.98
CA TYR A 493 -6.53 -2.23 15.97
C TYR A 493 -7.67 -1.43 15.33
N LEU A 494 -8.40 -0.63 16.11
CA LEU A 494 -9.41 0.27 15.56
C LEU A 494 -8.75 1.40 14.75
N LEU A 495 -7.67 2.01 15.27
CA LEU A 495 -6.92 3.03 14.52
C LEU A 495 -6.36 2.49 13.20
N HIS A 496 -5.97 1.22 13.14
CA HIS A 496 -5.53 0.59 11.89
C HIS A 496 -6.63 0.68 10.81
N LEU A 497 -7.88 0.35 11.16
CA LEU A 497 -9.01 0.45 10.25
C LEU A 497 -9.37 1.92 9.92
N LEU A 498 -9.34 2.82 10.91
CA LEU A 498 -9.66 4.24 10.70
C LEU A 498 -8.61 4.94 9.82
N ARG A 499 -7.33 4.70 10.06
CA ARG A 499 -6.21 5.27 9.28
C ARG A 499 -6.23 4.76 7.83
N GLN A 500 -6.59 3.49 7.59
CA GLN A 500 -6.80 2.98 6.23
C GLN A 500 -7.89 3.73 5.46
N ARG A 501 -8.89 4.27 6.18
CA ARG A 501 -9.98 5.09 5.63
C ARG A 501 -9.65 6.58 5.57
N GLY A 502 -8.45 6.98 6.02
CA GLY A 502 -8.06 8.39 6.13
C GLY A 502 -8.89 9.17 7.15
N LEU A 503 -9.50 8.48 8.13
CA LEU A 503 -10.28 9.08 9.18
C LEU A 503 -9.40 9.44 10.37
N TYR A 504 -9.63 10.63 10.92
CA TYR A 504 -9.14 11.02 12.22
C TYR A 504 -10.32 11.15 13.18
N VAL A 505 -10.37 10.26 14.17
CA VAL A 505 -11.35 10.32 15.26
C VAL A 505 -10.56 10.29 16.57
N PRO A 506 -10.60 11.34 17.40
CA PRO A 506 -9.86 11.33 18.65
C PRO A 506 -10.39 10.26 19.61
N ILE A 507 -9.47 9.68 20.37
CA ILE A 507 -9.71 8.63 21.36
C ILE A 507 -9.41 9.18 22.75
N VAL A 508 -10.25 8.83 23.70
CA VAL A 508 -10.00 9.01 25.13
C VAL A 508 -10.12 7.65 25.79
N ILE A 509 -9.05 7.24 26.47
CA ILE A 509 -9.11 6.09 27.37
C ILE A 509 -9.70 6.61 28.67
N SER A 510 -11.02 6.57 28.74
CA SER A 510 -11.82 7.23 29.77
C SER A 510 -11.74 6.52 31.12
N GLU A 511 -11.28 5.28 31.16
CA GLU A 511 -10.94 4.55 32.39
C GLU A 511 -9.68 3.72 32.11
N PHE A 512 -8.60 4.03 32.83
CA PHE A 512 -7.31 3.34 32.68
C PHE A 512 -6.92 2.60 33.95
N TYR A 513 -6.61 1.32 33.82
CA TYR A 513 -6.15 0.46 34.92
C TYR A 513 -4.64 0.23 34.84
N ALA A 514 -3.87 0.97 35.65
CA ALA A 514 -2.41 0.85 35.67
C ALA A 514 -1.90 -0.47 36.30
N GLY A 515 -2.71 -1.12 37.14
CA GLY A 515 -2.27 -2.22 38.01
C GLY A 515 -1.28 -1.75 39.08
N GLY A 516 -0.83 -2.65 39.94
CA GLY A 516 0.16 -2.33 41.00
C GLY A 516 -0.42 -1.78 42.30
N GLY A 517 -1.75 -1.83 42.46
CA GLY A 517 -2.47 -1.43 43.67
C GLY A 517 -2.94 0.03 43.67
N TYR A 518 -3.55 0.45 44.78
CA TYR A 518 -4.15 1.77 44.99
C TYR A 518 -3.69 2.37 46.33
N ALA A 519 -4.62 2.68 47.24
CA ALA A 519 -4.32 3.29 48.53
C ALA A 519 -3.31 2.45 49.34
N GLY A 520 -2.15 3.03 49.63
CA GLY A 520 -1.05 2.37 50.35
C GLY A 520 0.03 1.73 49.47
N ALA A 521 -0.17 1.69 48.15
CA ALA A 521 0.85 1.27 47.19
C ALA A 521 1.94 2.35 46.99
N ASP A 522 3.11 1.95 46.49
CA ASP A 522 4.22 2.86 46.21
C ASP A 522 3.89 3.76 44.99
N PRO A 523 3.78 5.10 45.17
CA PRO A 523 3.47 6.01 44.08
C PRO A 523 4.48 5.95 42.93
N ALA A 524 5.75 5.67 43.22
CA ALA A 524 6.79 5.58 42.20
C ALA A 524 6.59 4.36 41.28
N ALA A 525 6.17 3.23 41.84
CA ALA A 525 5.90 2.00 41.09
C ALA A 525 4.70 2.15 40.15
N ILE A 526 3.63 2.81 40.63
CA ILE A 526 2.45 3.11 39.80
C ILE A 526 2.79 4.14 38.73
N LEU A 527 3.53 5.19 39.08
CA LEU A 527 3.97 6.20 38.13
C LEU A 527 4.84 5.59 37.01
N ALA A 528 5.70 4.61 37.33
CA ALA A 528 6.51 3.92 36.32
C ALA A 528 5.65 3.19 35.28
N ARG A 529 4.53 2.57 35.71
CA ARG A 529 3.57 1.90 34.82
C ARG A 529 2.83 2.90 33.93
N MET A 530 2.35 4.00 34.52
CA MET A 530 1.69 5.08 33.77
C MET A 530 2.66 5.77 32.80
N ARG A 531 3.92 5.95 33.20
CA ARG A 531 4.99 6.51 32.36
C ARG A 531 5.26 5.63 31.14
N TRP A 532 5.36 4.31 31.32
CA TRP A 532 5.53 3.37 30.20
C TRP A 532 4.40 3.54 29.16
N TYR A 533 3.16 3.60 29.64
CA TYR A 533 2.01 3.78 28.77
C TYR A 533 2.03 5.16 28.08
N ASP A 534 2.30 6.23 28.84
CA ASP A 534 2.37 7.61 28.35
C ASP A 534 3.46 7.84 27.29
N GLU A 535 4.64 7.26 27.48
CA GLU A 535 5.75 7.34 26.51
C GLU A 535 5.37 6.70 25.17
N LEU A 536 4.72 5.53 25.18
CA LEU A 536 4.27 4.87 23.95
C LEU A 536 3.04 5.55 23.32
N ALA A 537 2.11 6.02 24.14
CA ALA A 537 0.93 6.79 23.72
C ALA A 537 1.29 8.13 23.08
N SER A 538 2.47 8.69 23.39
CA SER A 538 2.96 9.93 22.78
C SER A 538 3.10 9.83 21.26
N ALA A 539 3.23 8.61 20.71
CA ALA A 539 3.32 8.35 19.28
C ALA A 539 1.96 8.32 18.55
N ASP A 540 0.83 8.30 19.27
CA ASP A 540 -0.50 8.23 18.67
C ASP A 540 -1.24 9.57 18.76
N PRO A 541 -1.30 10.37 17.68
CA PRO A 541 -1.90 11.69 17.73
C PRO A 541 -3.40 11.66 18.08
N GLU A 542 -4.12 10.60 17.70
CA GLU A 542 -5.55 10.41 17.98
C GLU A 542 -5.85 10.26 19.47
N LEU A 543 -4.92 9.71 20.27
CA LEU A 543 -5.13 9.53 21.70
C LEU A 543 -4.97 10.87 22.43
N LEU A 544 -6.07 11.44 22.89
CA LEU A 544 -6.07 12.72 23.61
C LEU A 544 -5.56 12.56 25.04
N ALA A 545 -6.09 11.56 25.75
CA ALA A 545 -5.69 11.27 27.11
C ALA A 545 -6.06 9.85 27.52
N PHE A 546 -5.37 9.34 28.53
CA PHE A 546 -5.82 8.20 29.33
C PHE A 546 -5.97 8.60 30.78
N THR A 547 -7.07 8.20 31.43
CA THR A 547 -7.42 8.70 32.77
C THR A 547 -7.48 7.57 33.80
N PRO A 548 -6.56 7.52 34.79
CA PRO A 548 -6.54 6.48 35.81
C PRO A 548 -7.84 6.44 36.63
N PHE A 549 -8.46 5.27 36.73
CA PHE A 549 -9.69 5.06 37.50
C PHE A 549 -9.34 4.73 38.97
N THR A 550 -9.57 5.61 39.96
CA THR A 550 -10.18 6.96 39.86
C THR A 550 -9.70 7.91 40.97
N PHE A 551 -9.79 9.21 40.77
CA PHE A 551 -9.63 10.23 41.81
C PHE A 551 -10.93 10.45 42.59
N GLY A 552 -10.79 10.67 43.90
CA GLY A 552 -11.91 10.90 44.82
C GLY A 552 -12.85 9.70 44.97
N GLY A 553 -12.33 8.48 44.85
CA GLY A 553 -13.12 7.25 45.02
C GLY A 553 -13.56 6.99 46.46
N ALA A 554 -12.80 7.46 47.46
CA ALA A 554 -13.12 7.25 48.86
C ALA A 554 -14.43 7.95 49.26
N GLY A 555 -15.29 7.29 50.04
CA GLY A 555 -16.55 7.82 50.54
C GLY A 555 -17.68 7.92 49.49
N VAL A 556 -17.45 7.48 48.25
CA VAL A 556 -18.45 7.45 47.17
C VAL A 556 -18.61 6.05 46.55
N GLY A 557 -18.16 5.01 47.25
CA GLY A 557 -18.35 3.60 46.87
C GLY A 557 -17.16 2.92 46.20
N TRP A 558 -16.03 3.63 46.05
CA TRP A 558 -14.80 3.13 45.42
C TRP A 558 -13.57 3.40 46.30
N ASP A 559 -13.70 3.11 47.59
CA ASP A 559 -12.68 3.42 48.61
C ASP A 559 -11.33 2.76 48.36
N GLU A 560 -11.32 1.59 47.75
CA GLU A 560 -10.10 0.84 47.45
C GLU A 560 -9.44 1.26 46.13
N GLN A 561 -10.07 2.16 45.35
CA GLN A 561 -9.60 2.57 44.01
C GLN A 561 -9.26 4.07 43.92
N ASP A 562 -9.05 4.75 45.05
CA ASP A 562 -8.79 6.19 45.12
C ASP A 562 -7.33 6.57 44.82
N TYR A 563 -7.10 7.29 43.71
CA TYR A 563 -5.80 7.79 43.26
C TYR A 563 -5.41 9.17 43.83
N ASP A 564 -6.15 9.75 44.78
CA ASP A 564 -5.80 11.07 45.36
C ASP A 564 -4.34 11.13 45.87
N PHE A 565 -3.78 10.01 46.35
CA PHE A 565 -2.39 9.91 46.81
C PHE A 565 -1.34 10.09 45.70
N MET A 566 -1.72 9.89 44.43
CA MET A 566 -0.84 10.04 43.26
C MET A 566 -0.66 11.49 42.81
N LEU A 567 -1.50 12.43 43.28
CA LEU A 567 -1.48 13.82 42.81
C LEU A 567 -0.07 14.45 42.89
N PRO A 568 0.71 14.34 43.99
CA PRO A 568 2.06 14.91 44.03
C PRO A 568 3.01 14.30 42.98
N ALA A 569 2.97 12.97 42.79
CA ALA A 569 3.83 12.30 41.81
C ALA A 569 3.47 12.67 40.36
N LEU A 570 2.17 12.83 40.09
CA LEU A 570 1.68 13.27 38.79
C LEU A 570 1.98 14.75 38.53
N TYR A 571 2.04 15.59 39.57
CA TYR A 571 2.52 16.98 39.47
C TYR A 571 3.92 17.01 38.87
N ASP A 572 4.85 16.33 39.54
CA ASP A 572 6.27 16.35 39.20
C ASP A 572 6.51 15.75 37.81
N TYR A 573 5.82 14.64 37.50
CA TYR A 573 5.92 14.01 36.19
C TYR A 573 5.39 14.92 35.06
N THR A 574 4.22 15.52 35.24
CA THR A 574 3.62 16.39 34.21
C THR A 574 4.51 17.59 33.91
N LEU A 575 5.13 18.18 34.94
CA LEU A 575 6.14 19.23 34.76
C LEU A 575 7.37 18.73 34.00
N ALA A 576 7.89 17.57 34.39
CA ALA A 576 9.10 17.01 33.80
C ALA A 576 8.96 16.72 32.29
N VAL A 577 7.77 16.29 31.84
CA VAL A 577 7.52 15.96 30.42
C VAL A 577 6.82 17.07 29.65
N ASN A 578 6.55 18.23 30.25
CA ASN A 578 5.79 19.32 29.62
C ASN A 578 6.34 19.75 28.24
N ALA A 579 7.66 19.74 28.08
CA ALA A 579 8.31 20.10 26.84
C ALA A 579 8.30 18.97 25.77
N ARG A 580 7.98 17.73 26.15
CA ARG A 580 7.97 16.56 25.25
C ARG A 580 7.00 16.82 24.10
N VAL A 581 7.49 16.68 22.87
CA VAL A 581 6.67 16.77 21.67
C VAL A 581 6.01 15.41 21.45
N ASN A 582 4.69 15.40 21.37
CA ASN A 582 3.94 14.21 20.98
C ASN A 582 3.78 14.22 19.45
N ALA A 583 3.50 13.04 18.88
CA ALA A 583 3.14 12.92 17.49
C ALA A 583 1.95 13.84 17.16
N VAL A 584 2.05 14.52 16.03
CA VAL A 584 0.98 15.36 15.49
C VAL A 584 0.15 14.56 14.49
N PRO A 585 -1.16 14.81 14.35
CA PRO A 585 -1.95 14.21 13.29
C PRO A 585 -1.22 14.48 11.97
N THR A 586 -0.80 13.43 11.28
CA THR A 586 -0.34 13.59 9.91
C THR A 586 -1.52 14.14 9.14
N GLN A 587 -1.45 15.41 8.74
CA GLN A 587 -2.37 15.93 7.74
C GLN A 587 -2.34 14.91 6.61
N ARG A 588 -3.52 14.43 6.20
CA ARG A 588 -3.66 13.95 4.83
C ARG A 588 -3.01 15.05 4.00
N PRO A 589 -1.95 14.77 3.21
CA PRO A 589 -1.44 15.78 2.30
C PRO A 589 -2.67 16.39 1.63
N ALA A 590 -2.82 17.72 1.71
CA ALA A 590 -3.88 18.43 1.00
C ALA A 590 -3.95 17.76 -0.37
N PRO A 591 -5.13 17.24 -0.77
CA PRO A 591 -5.16 16.34 -1.89
C PRO A 591 -4.56 17.15 -3.05
N GLY A 592 -3.44 16.63 -3.52
CA GLY A 592 -2.32 17.42 -4.02
C GLY A 592 -1.22 16.40 -4.21
N GLY A 593 -1.35 15.65 -5.30
CA GLY A 593 -0.57 14.43 -5.50
C GLY A 593 -1.12 13.50 -6.57
N LEU A 594 -2.35 13.71 -7.06
CA LEU A 594 -2.77 13.08 -8.29
C LEU A 594 -2.27 13.95 -9.45
N GLU A 595 -1.26 13.47 -10.18
CA GLU A 595 -0.69 14.18 -11.34
C GLU A 595 -1.62 14.26 -12.55
N HIS A 596 -2.93 13.97 -12.40
CA HIS A 596 -3.92 13.94 -13.46
C HIS A 596 -5.25 14.60 -13.06
N VAL A 597 -6.09 14.88 -14.06
CA VAL A 597 -7.46 15.39 -13.85
C VAL A 597 -8.36 14.22 -13.44
N VAL A 598 -9.11 14.40 -12.35
CA VAL A 598 -9.95 13.35 -11.76
C VAL A 598 -11.42 13.64 -12.03
N THR A 599 -12.15 12.67 -12.60
CA THR A 599 -13.61 12.73 -12.71
C THR A 599 -14.22 11.54 -11.99
N VAL A 600 -15.02 11.80 -10.95
CA VAL A 600 -15.70 10.75 -10.17
C VAL A 600 -17.21 10.90 -10.28
N ASN A 601 -17.90 9.79 -10.53
CA ASN A 601 -19.36 9.76 -10.61
C ASN A 601 -19.95 9.35 -9.28
N LEU A 602 -20.69 10.25 -8.63
CA LEU A 602 -21.29 10.04 -7.32
C LEU A 602 -22.74 9.58 -7.47
N LEU A 603 -23.05 8.37 -7.02
CA LEU A 603 -24.37 7.74 -7.17
C LEU A 603 -25.20 7.82 -5.88
N PRO A 604 -26.53 8.07 -5.96
CA PRO A 604 -27.43 8.04 -4.80
C PRO A 604 -27.35 6.73 -4.02
N GLN A 605 -27.53 6.77 -2.69
CA GLN A 605 -27.43 5.57 -1.84
C GLN A 605 -28.48 4.51 -2.18
N ASP A 606 -29.62 4.93 -2.73
CA ASP A 606 -30.74 4.09 -3.11
C ASP A 606 -30.73 3.70 -4.60
N THR A 607 -29.58 3.86 -5.29
CA THR A 607 -29.42 3.46 -6.70
C THR A 607 -29.79 1.98 -6.87
N THR A 608 -30.79 1.71 -7.71
CA THR A 608 -31.24 0.35 -8.02
C THR A 608 -30.23 -0.38 -8.91
N LEU A 609 -30.32 -1.71 -8.98
CA LEU A 609 -29.46 -2.48 -9.89
C LEU A 609 -29.61 -2.08 -11.36
N VAL A 610 -30.81 -1.66 -11.79
CA VAL A 610 -31.07 -1.20 -13.17
C VAL A 610 -30.40 0.14 -13.45
N GLU A 611 -30.46 1.06 -12.49
CA GLU A 611 -29.78 2.35 -12.57
C GLU A 611 -28.25 2.17 -12.51
N LEU A 612 -27.76 1.30 -11.64
CA LEU A 612 -26.35 0.93 -11.57
C LEU A 612 -25.87 0.28 -12.88
N GLN A 613 -26.68 -0.55 -13.51
CA GLN A 613 -26.39 -1.10 -14.84
C GLN A 613 -26.32 0.00 -15.90
N THR A 614 -27.23 0.99 -15.86
CA THR A 614 -27.24 2.13 -16.79
C THR A 614 -25.99 2.99 -16.62
N VAL A 615 -25.63 3.32 -15.38
CA VAL A 615 -24.39 4.03 -15.04
C VAL A 615 -23.17 3.22 -15.44
N THR A 616 -23.12 1.94 -15.09
CA THR A 616 -21.98 1.08 -15.42
C THR A 616 -21.80 1.02 -16.94
N ALA A 617 -22.88 0.85 -17.70
CA ALA A 617 -22.83 0.85 -19.16
C ALA A 617 -22.35 2.20 -19.74
N TYR A 618 -22.73 3.32 -19.12
CA TYR A 618 -22.28 4.65 -19.55
C TYR A 618 -20.83 4.99 -19.15
N LEU A 619 -20.38 4.51 -17.99
CA LEU A 619 -19.06 4.81 -17.44
C LEU A 619 -17.97 3.84 -17.91
N HIS A 620 -18.33 2.58 -18.13
CA HIS A 620 -17.42 1.50 -18.52
C HIS A 620 -16.62 1.78 -19.79
N PRO A 621 -17.18 2.36 -20.88
CA PRO A 621 -16.39 2.70 -22.09
C PRO A 621 -15.24 3.66 -21.82
N GLY A 622 -15.44 4.62 -20.90
CA GLY A 622 -14.41 5.58 -20.48
C GLY A 622 -13.59 5.14 -19.27
N ARG A 623 -13.85 3.93 -18.74
CA ARG A 623 -13.28 3.42 -17.48
C ARG A 623 -13.39 4.42 -16.34
N ARG A 624 -14.49 5.18 -16.32
CA ARG A 624 -14.71 6.24 -15.33
C ARG A 624 -15.14 5.60 -14.02
N SER A 625 -14.51 6.02 -12.93
CA SER A 625 -14.86 5.55 -11.60
C SER A 625 -16.21 6.13 -11.16
N PHE A 626 -16.99 5.30 -10.48
CA PHE A 626 -18.11 5.75 -9.68
C PHE A 626 -17.91 5.34 -8.23
N VAL A 627 -18.51 6.12 -7.33
CA VAL A 627 -18.51 5.86 -5.90
C VAL A 627 -19.91 6.12 -5.37
N TYR A 628 -20.23 5.46 -4.26
CA TYR A 628 -21.42 5.78 -3.48
C TYR A 628 -21.12 6.82 -2.41
N SER A 629 -19.89 6.90 -1.89
CA SER A 629 -19.56 7.86 -0.83
C SER A 629 -19.29 9.25 -1.39
N ALA A 630 -20.01 10.26 -0.89
CA ALA A 630 -19.76 11.66 -1.23
C ALA A 630 -18.39 12.15 -0.70
N ASP A 631 -17.92 11.59 0.41
CA ASP A 631 -16.59 11.87 0.96
C ASP A 631 -15.49 11.28 0.06
N ASP A 632 -15.68 10.08 -0.49
CA ASP A 632 -14.73 9.50 -1.46
C ASP A 632 -14.68 10.32 -2.75
N ALA A 633 -15.85 10.76 -3.24
CA ALA A 633 -15.93 11.63 -4.40
C ALA A 633 -15.21 12.96 -4.16
N ALA A 634 -15.44 13.59 -3.02
CA ALA A 634 -14.78 14.83 -2.65
C ALA A 634 -13.27 14.67 -2.52
N TYR A 635 -12.83 13.61 -1.84
CA TYR A 635 -11.40 13.36 -1.63
C TYR A 635 -10.65 13.15 -2.95
N LEU A 636 -11.16 12.28 -3.81
CA LEU A 636 -10.53 11.95 -5.08
C LEU A 636 -10.44 13.19 -5.98
N VAL A 637 -11.49 14.00 -6.01
CA VAL A 637 -11.58 15.15 -6.92
C VAL A 637 -10.83 16.38 -6.39
N ALA A 638 -10.88 16.65 -5.10
CA ALA A 638 -10.12 17.75 -4.49
C ALA A 638 -8.61 17.62 -4.71
N GLY A 639 -8.11 16.39 -4.97
CA GLY A 639 -6.69 16.12 -5.21
C GLY A 639 -6.18 16.07 -6.62
N GLY A 640 -7.07 16.21 -7.59
CA GLY A 640 -6.71 16.23 -9.00
C GLY A 640 -6.27 17.60 -9.50
N LYS A 641 -5.68 17.63 -10.70
CA LYS A 641 -5.33 18.89 -11.40
C LYS A 641 -6.56 19.76 -11.70
N PRO A 642 -6.39 21.07 -12.00
CA PRO A 642 -7.48 21.92 -12.49
C PRO A 642 -8.29 21.26 -13.60
N GLY A 643 -9.62 21.29 -13.49
CA GLY A 643 -10.55 20.55 -14.35
C GLY A 643 -11.08 19.23 -13.75
N SER A 644 -10.64 18.88 -12.54
CA SER A 644 -11.18 17.74 -11.78
C SER A 644 -12.58 18.04 -11.28
N LYS A 645 -13.49 17.07 -11.37
CA LYS A 645 -14.91 17.25 -11.06
C LYS A 645 -15.63 16.05 -10.50
N VAL A 646 -16.65 16.30 -9.69
CA VAL A 646 -17.62 15.29 -9.30
C VAL A 646 -18.84 15.39 -10.22
N VAL A 647 -19.24 14.27 -10.81
CA VAL A 647 -20.51 14.15 -11.53
C VAL A 647 -21.53 13.53 -10.58
N VAL A 648 -22.45 14.32 -10.06
CA VAL A 648 -23.49 13.87 -9.12
C VAL A 648 -24.70 13.39 -9.91
N TRP A 649 -25.03 12.11 -9.72
CA TRP A 649 -26.19 11.49 -10.35
C TRP A 649 -27.43 11.70 -9.50
N ASN A 650 -28.52 12.19 -10.11
CA ASN A 650 -29.82 12.45 -9.47
C ASN A 650 -29.66 13.13 -8.09
N ALA A 651 -29.07 14.33 -8.11
CA ALA A 651 -28.71 15.09 -6.91
C ALA A 651 -29.89 15.30 -5.95
N GLU A 652 -31.12 15.33 -6.45
CA GLU A 652 -32.35 15.44 -5.66
C GLU A 652 -32.61 14.25 -4.72
N ARG A 653 -31.95 13.10 -4.95
CA ARG A 653 -32.04 11.90 -4.08
C ARG A 653 -31.08 11.94 -2.89
N TRP A 654 -30.24 12.97 -2.80
CA TRP A 654 -29.33 13.16 -1.68
C TRP A 654 -29.97 14.00 -0.57
N ASN A 655 -29.74 13.62 0.69
CA ASN A 655 -30.24 14.36 1.83
C ASN A 655 -29.44 15.67 2.01
N GLY A 656 -30.05 16.80 1.65
CA GLY A 656 -29.45 18.13 1.75
C GLY A 656 -28.78 18.60 0.46
N ASP A 657 -28.05 19.72 0.54
CA ASP A 657 -27.37 20.31 -0.62
C ASP A 657 -26.01 19.63 -0.86
N ILE A 658 -26.03 18.59 -1.72
CA ILE A 658 -24.85 17.79 -2.06
C ILE A 658 -23.77 18.61 -2.78
N GLU A 659 -24.13 19.64 -3.53
CA GLU A 659 -23.16 20.51 -4.20
C GLU A 659 -22.41 21.38 -3.20
N ALA A 660 -23.15 22.02 -2.28
CA ALA A 660 -22.54 22.77 -1.19
C ALA A 660 -21.64 21.88 -0.32
N TYR A 661 -22.07 20.64 -0.04
CA TYR A 661 -21.30 19.66 0.71
C TYR A 661 -19.95 19.32 0.06
N LEU A 662 -19.93 19.14 -1.26
CA LEU A 662 -18.72 18.84 -2.04
C LEU A 662 -17.80 20.07 -2.17
N LYS A 663 -18.37 21.26 -2.40
CA LYS A 663 -17.60 22.51 -2.55
C LYS A 663 -16.85 22.91 -1.28
N VAL A 664 -17.47 22.74 -0.12
CA VAL A 664 -16.81 22.99 1.18
C VAL A 664 -15.60 22.07 1.40
N ARG A 665 -15.59 20.90 0.77
CA ARG A 665 -14.50 19.90 0.86
C ARG A 665 -13.44 20.04 -0.26
N GLY A 666 -13.43 21.16 -0.98
CA GLY A 666 -12.39 21.47 -1.96
C GLY A 666 -12.66 21.00 -3.39
N VAL A 667 -13.88 20.52 -3.69
CA VAL A 667 -14.28 20.22 -5.07
C VAL A 667 -14.56 21.53 -5.81
N ALA A 668 -13.75 21.84 -6.82
CA ALA A 668 -13.88 23.07 -7.60
C ALA A 668 -15.04 23.02 -8.61
N GLU A 669 -15.28 21.86 -9.23
CA GLU A 669 -16.29 21.67 -10.27
C GLU A 669 -17.22 20.50 -9.90
N VAL A 670 -18.53 20.78 -9.87
CA VAL A 670 -19.59 19.78 -9.67
C VAL A 670 -20.49 19.85 -10.90
N VAL A 671 -20.79 18.69 -11.48
CA VAL A 671 -21.66 18.53 -12.65
C VAL A 671 -22.80 17.59 -12.27
N PHE A 672 -24.00 17.85 -12.78
CA PHE A 672 -25.16 17.00 -12.52
C PHE A 672 -25.46 16.10 -13.72
N ALA A 673 -25.94 14.90 -13.43
CA ALA A 673 -26.38 13.92 -14.40
C ALA A 673 -27.67 13.27 -13.88
N GLU A 674 -28.58 12.90 -14.77
CA GLU A 674 -29.77 12.11 -14.40
C GLU A 674 -29.75 10.74 -15.10
N PHE A 675 -30.21 9.69 -14.40
CA PHE A 675 -30.34 8.35 -15.00
C PHE A 675 -31.17 8.36 -16.30
N GLY A 676 -32.15 9.27 -16.41
CA GLY A 676 -33.02 9.41 -17.58
C GLY A 676 -32.37 10.11 -18.79
N GLU A 677 -31.19 10.74 -18.63
CA GLU A 677 -30.44 11.39 -19.72
C GLU A 677 -29.65 10.38 -20.57
N PHE A 678 -29.46 9.17 -20.06
CA PHE A 678 -28.71 8.11 -20.72
C PHE A 678 -29.70 7.07 -21.20
N GLU A 679 -29.69 6.79 -22.51
CA GLU A 679 -30.48 5.69 -23.04
C GLU A 679 -30.11 4.42 -22.28
N THR A 680 -31.11 3.79 -21.66
CA THR A 680 -30.98 2.46 -21.08
C THR A 680 -30.33 1.58 -22.14
N PRO A 681 -29.24 0.85 -21.84
CA PRO A 681 -28.78 -0.20 -22.74
C PRO A 681 -30.01 -1.06 -23.00
N VAL A 682 -30.47 -1.08 -24.25
CA VAL A 682 -31.61 -1.91 -24.65
C VAL A 682 -31.31 -3.28 -24.11
N ALA A 683 -32.13 -3.76 -23.17
CA ALA A 683 -32.00 -5.11 -22.63
C ALA A 683 -31.74 -6.04 -23.82
N PRO A 684 -30.66 -6.84 -23.84
CA PRO A 684 -30.32 -7.67 -24.99
C PRO A 684 -31.59 -8.39 -25.39
N GLY A 685 -32.12 -8.06 -26.58
CA GLY A 685 -33.53 -8.26 -26.89
C GLY A 685 -33.98 -9.67 -26.52
N THR A 686 -35.11 -9.79 -25.83
CA THR A 686 -35.70 -11.07 -25.44
C THR A 686 -35.63 -12.05 -26.60
N VAL A 687 -35.08 -13.25 -26.35
CA VAL A 687 -34.89 -14.21 -27.45
C VAL A 687 -36.26 -14.63 -27.99
N PRO A 688 -36.48 -14.76 -29.30
CA PRO A 688 -37.77 -15.24 -29.80
C PRO A 688 -38.12 -16.60 -29.19
N ALA A 689 -39.37 -16.78 -28.80
CA ALA A 689 -39.82 -18.02 -28.18
C ALA A 689 -40.45 -18.95 -29.23
N TYR A 690 -39.77 -20.05 -29.54
CA TYR A 690 -40.22 -21.06 -30.49
C TYR A 690 -40.59 -22.36 -29.79
N SER A 691 -41.65 -23.04 -30.25
CA SER A 691 -41.99 -24.39 -29.80
C SER A 691 -41.53 -25.41 -30.84
N GLN A 692 -40.86 -26.48 -30.42
CA GLN A 692 -40.55 -27.65 -31.24
C GLN A 692 -41.84 -28.38 -31.69
N ASN A 693 -42.95 -28.19 -30.94
CA ASN A 693 -44.26 -28.76 -31.20
C ASN A 693 -45.19 -27.83 -32.02
N ASP A 694 -44.68 -26.71 -32.56
CA ASP A 694 -45.43 -25.84 -33.44
C ASP A 694 -45.96 -26.64 -34.66
N PRO A 695 -47.28 -26.61 -34.97
CA PRO A 695 -47.86 -27.32 -36.09
C PRO A 695 -47.17 -27.09 -37.44
N ARG A 696 -46.54 -25.92 -37.62
CA ARG A 696 -45.81 -25.55 -38.85
C ARG A 696 -44.62 -26.46 -39.13
N TRP A 697 -43.94 -26.97 -38.11
CA TRP A 697 -42.71 -27.76 -38.29
C TRP A 697 -42.57 -29.01 -37.43
N LYS A 698 -43.46 -29.27 -36.47
CA LYS A 698 -43.32 -30.43 -35.56
C LYS A 698 -43.15 -31.79 -36.27
N ASN A 699 -43.76 -31.95 -37.45
CA ASN A 699 -43.71 -33.17 -38.25
C ASN A 699 -42.58 -33.16 -39.31
N LEU A 700 -41.84 -32.06 -39.44
CA LEU A 700 -40.72 -31.96 -40.37
C LEU A 700 -39.49 -32.64 -39.78
N VAL A 701 -38.73 -33.32 -40.63
CA VAL A 701 -37.45 -33.93 -40.28
C VAL A 701 -36.37 -32.85 -40.24
N TYR A 702 -35.70 -32.68 -39.09
CA TYR A 702 -34.63 -31.69 -38.96
C TYR A 702 -33.25 -32.27 -39.28
N SER A 703 -33.02 -33.56 -39.06
CA SER A 703 -31.80 -34.28 -39.49
C SER A 703 -31.98 -35.78 -39.29
N GLY A 704 -31.34 -36.60 -40.13
CA GLY A 704 -31.51 -38.07 -40.12
C GLY A 704 -32.98 -38.47 -40.31
N ASN A 705 -33.54 -39.25 -39.37
CA ASN A 705 -34.96 -39.62 -39.32
C ASN A 705 -35.73 -38.91 -38.20
N ALA A 706 -35.15 -37.87 -37.57
CA ALA A 706 -35.73 -37.21 -36.41
C ALA A 706 -36.54 -35.96 -36.77
N THR A 707 -37.73 -35.83 -36.18
CA THR A 707 -38.60 -34.66 -36.34
C THR A 707 -38.40 -33.63 -35.23
N PHE A 708 -38.79 -32.37 -35.48
CA PHE A 708 -38.73 -31.31 -34.46
C PHE A 708 -39.58 -31.66 -33.23
N GLY A 709 -40.81 -32.16 -33.42
CA GLY A 709 -41.71 -32.48 -32.32
C GLY A 709 -41.18 -33.59 -31.41
N ALA A 710 -40.50 -34.58 -31.99
CA ALA A 710 -39.99 -35.73 -31.25
C ALA A 710 -38.63 -35.47 -30.58
N ASN A 711 -37.69 -34.78 -31.26
CA ASN A 711 -36.29 -34.69 -30.79
C ASN A 711 -35.64 -33.30 -31.05
N GLY A 712 -36.42 -32.23 -31.20
CA GLY A 712 -35.94 -30.94 -31.71
C GLY A 712 -35.47 -29.91 -30.67
N CYS A 713 -35.44 -30.24 -29.37
CA CYS A 713 -35.26 -29.25 -28.29
C CYS A 713 -33.99 -28.40 -28.45
N LEU A 714 -32.82 -29.02 -28.64
CA LEU A 714 -31.55 -28.30 -28.80
C LEU A 714 -31.54 -27.40 -30.04
N VAL A 715 -31.99 -27.92 -31.20
CA VAL A 715 -32.05 -27.13 -32.46
C VAL A 715 -33.00 -25.94 -32.30
N THR A 716 -34.10 -26.13 -31.58
CA THR A 716 -35.05 -25.06 -31.27
C THR A 716 -34.42 -24.02 -30.34
N CYS A 717 -33.63 -24.39 -29.33
CA CYS A 717 -32.88 -23.43 -28.49
C CYS A 717 -31.85 -22.63 -29.31
N VAL A 718 -31.11 -23.27 -30.22
CA VAL A 718 -30.17 -22.56 -31.12
C VAL A 718 -30.92 -21.55 -32.00
N SER A 719 -32.12 -21.93 -32.47
CA SER A 719 -33.01 -21.07 -33.27
C SER A 719 -33.44 -19.82 -32.49
N MET A 720 -33.79 -19.98 -31.20
CA MET A 720 -34.13 -18.85 -30.33
C MET A 720 -32.95 -17.88 -30.18
N LEU A 721 -31.74 -18.38 -29.90
CA LEU A 721 -30.56 -17.51 -29.76
C LEU A 721 -30.16 -16.82 -31.07
N ALA A 722 -30.31 -17.52 -32.21
CA ALA A 722 -29.99 -16.99 -33.53
C ALA A 722 -30.99 -15.95 -34.05
N GLY A 723 -32.21 -15.98 -33.53
CA GLY A 723 -33.34 -15.22 -34.06
C GLY A 723 -33.85 -15.74 -35.41
N VAL A 724 -33.70 -17.04 -35.69
CA VAL A 724 -34.04 -17.69 -36.97
C VAL A 724 -34.99 -18.86 -36.72
N GLU A 725 -36.01 -19.07 -37.56
CA GLU A 725 -36.99 -20.15 -37.34
C GLU A 725 -36.36 -21.56 -37.38
N PRO A 726 -36.90 -22.54 -36.63
CA PRO A 726 -36.29 -23.87 -36.52
C PRO A 726 -36.01 -24.63 -37.84
N PRO A 727 -36.91 -24.63 -38.85
CA PRO A 727 -36.63 -25.30 -40.12
C PRO A 727 -35.41 -24.75 -40.86
N GLU A 728 -35.26 -23.42 -40.86
CA GLU A 728 -34.15 -22.74 -41.52
C GLU A 728 -32.85 -22.93 -40.76
N THR A 729 -32.88 -22.80 -39.42
CA THR A 729 -31.74 -23.13 -38.56
C THR A 729 -31.24 -24.55 -38.81
N ALA A 730 -32.14 -25.55 -38.86
CA ALA A 730 -31.76 -26.93 -39.14
C ALA A 730 -31.17 -27.10 -40.55
N GLN A 731 -31.73 -26.42 -41.56
CA GLN A 731 -31.19 -26.44 -42.92
C GLN A 731 -29.75 -25.91 -42.97
N ARG A 732 -29.49 -24.76 -42.34
CA ARG A 732 -28.15 -24.15 -42.29
C ARG A 732 -27.15 -25.01 -41.53
N LEU A 733 -27.56 -25.57 -40.39
CA LEU A 733 -26.73 -26.49 -39.60
C LEU A 733 -26.42 -27.79 -40.37
N ARG A 734 -27.36 -28.34 -41.13
CA ARG A 734 -27.10 -29.49 -42.02
C ARG A 734 -26.10 -29.14 -43.12
N ALA A 735 -26.27 -27.98 -43.76
CA ALA A 735 -25.36 -27.52 -44.82
C ALA A 735 -23.93 -27.32 -44.31
N ALA A 736 -23.77 -26.83 -43.07
CA ALA A 736 -22.47 -26.72 -42.41
C ALA A 736 -21.91 -28.07 -41.92
N GLY A 737 -22.66 -29.18 -42.02
CA GLY A 737 -22.23 -30.48 -41.50
C GLY A 737 -22.20 -30.58 -39.97
N ALA A 738 -23.05 -29.80 -39.28
CA ALA A 738 -23.10 -29.76 -37.83
C ALA A 738 -23.72 -31.03 -37.20
N PHE A 739 -24.40 -31.87 -37.98
CA PHE A 739 -25.11 -33.07 -37.51
C PHE A 739 -24.39 -34.38 -37.85
N SER A 740 -24.53 -35.38 -36.96
CA SER A 740 -24.31 -36.80 -37.24
C SER A 740 -25.58 -37.57 -36.92
N GLY A 741 -26.27 -38.08 -37.95
CA GLY A 741 -27.64 -38.60 -37.80
C GLY A 741 -28.60 -37.52 -37.30
N ALA A 742 -29.25 -37.74 -36.16
CA ALA A 742 -30.11 -36.76 -35.50
C ALA A 742 -29.37 -35.86 -34.49
N TYR A 743 -28.13 -36.19 -34.13
CA TYR A 743 -27.42 -35.47 -33.06
C TYR A 743 -26.63 -34.29 -33.63
N LEU A 744 -26.69 -33.14 -32.94
CA LEU A 744 -25.85 -31.98 -33.23
C LEU A 744 -24.43 -32.24 -32.70
N SER A 745 -23.73 -33.18 -33.33
CA SER A 745 -22.44 -33.72 -32.86
C SER A 745 -21.25 -32.81 -33.15
N ASN A 746 -21.39 -31.83 -34.06
CA ASN A 746 -20.32 -30.87 -34.40
C ASN A 746 -20.77 -29.42 -34.11
N PRO A 747 -21.06 -29.05 -32.84
CA PRO A 747 -21.57 -27.72 -32.48
C PRO A 747 -20.57 -26.58 -32.73
N GLN A 748 -19.27 -26.87 -32.85
CA GLN A 748 -18.26 -25.90 -33.27
C GLN A 748 -18.51 -25.31 -34.67
N ARG A 749 -19.35 -25.95 -35.49
CA ARG A 749 -19.77 -25.45 -36.81
C ARG A 749 -20.99 -24.53 -36.78
N ILE A 750 -21.58 -24.28 -35.61
CA ILE A 750 -22.70 -23.34 -35.45
C ILE A 750 -22.36 -21.94 -36.02
N PRO A 751 -21.17 -21.35 -35.79
CA PRO A 751 -20.82 -20.05 -36.36
C PRO A 751 -20.74 -20.04 -37.89
N GLU A 752 -20.42 -21.17 -38.52
CA GLU A 752 -20.42 -21.28 -39.99
C GLU A 752 -21.86 -21.25 -40.56
N ALA A 753 -22.81 -21.85 -39.85
CA ALA A 753 -24.22 -21.86 -40.22
C ALA A 753 -24.98 -20.58 -39.83
N LEU A 754 -24.59 -19.97 -38.71
CA LEU A 754 -25.24 -18.86 -38.04
C LEU A 754 -24.14 -17.90 -37.52
N PRO A 755 -23.59 -17.02 -38.37
CA PRO A 755 -22.43 -16.17 -38.04
C PRO A 755 -22.66 -15.21 -36.87
N GLN A 756 -23.92 -14.92 -36.54
CA GLN A 756 -24.29 -14.14 -35.36
C GLN A 756 -24.09 -14.87 -34.03
N LEU A 757 -23.86 -16.19 -34.09
CA LEU A 757 -23.61 -17.04 -32.93
C LEU A 757 -22.16 -17.50 -32.86
N GLN A 758 -21.65 -17.61 -31.64
CA GLN A 758 -20.37 -18.22 -31.31
C GLN A 758 -20.60 -19.50 -30.51
N TYR A 759 -19.72 -20.49 -30.67
CA TYR A 759 -19.69 -21.68 -29.82
C TYR A 759 -18.44 -21.66 -28.93
N ALA A 760 -18.64 -21.66 -27.62
CA ALA A 760 -17.57 -21.54 -26.62
C ALA A 760 -17.43 -22.81 -25.75
N GLY A 761 -18.04 -23.92 -26.16
CA GLY A 761 -17.89 -25.23 -25.52
C GLY A 761 -19.13 -25.69 -24.75
N VAL A 762 -18.91 -26.70 -23.90
CA VAL A 762 -19.94 -27.38 -23.12
C VAL A 762 -19.42 -27.63 -21.70
N ARG A 763 -20.31 -27.56 -20.71
CA ARG A 763 -20.05 -28.13 -19.39
C ARG A 763 -21.15 -29.11 -19.00
N HIS A 764 -20.73 -30.20 -18.37
CA HIS A 764 -21.61 -31.24 -17.87
C HIS A 764 -21.49 -31.29 -16.35
N TRP A 765 -22.58 -31.08 -15.64
CA TRP A 765 -22.65 -31.22 -14.18
C TRP A 765 -23.17 -32.60 -13.76
N ARG A 766 -23.64 -33.38 -14.75
CA ARG A 766 -24.23 -34.70 -14.60
C ARG A 766 -23.24 -35.84 -14.31
N GLU A 767 -21.94 -35.63 -14.49
CA GLU A 767 -20.90 -36.67 -14.39
C GLU A 767 -20.23 -36.74 -13.01
N THR A 768 -20.58 -35.84 -12.08
CA THR A 768 -19.84 -35.61 -10.83
C THR A 768 -20.71 -35.34 -9.58
N GLU A 769 -22.04 -35.51 -9.66
CA GLU A 769 -23.00 -35.04 -8.62
C GLU A 769 -22.84 -33.55 -8.25
N GLN A 770 -22.19 -32.76 -9.11
CA GLN A 770 -21.98 -31.33 -8.89
C GLN A 770 -23.26 -30.55 -9.19
N LEU A 771 -23.53 -29.54 -8.37
CA LEU A 771 -24.55 -28.54 -8.65
C LEU A 771 -24.13 -27.67 -9.85
N ALA A 772 -25.12 -27.14 -10.59
CA ALA A 772 -24.83 -26.21 -11.67
C ALA A 772 -24.14 -24.94 -11.15
N ASP A 773 -23.10 -24.51 -11.87
CA ASP A 773 -22.31 -23.33 -11.53
C ASP A 773 -23.09 -22.05 -11.86
N PHE A 774 -23.80 -21.52 -10.87
CA PHE A 774 -24.60 -20.30 -11.01
C PHE A 774 -23.75 -19.06 -11.25
N ASN A 775 -22.49 -19.04 -10.84
CA ASN A 775 -21.61 -17.90 -11.10
C ASN A 775 -21.23 -17.86 -12.59
N LEU A 776 -20.86 -19.00 -13.17
CA LEU A 776 -20.65 -19.12 -14.61
C LEU A 776 -21.91 -18.74 -15.40
N LEU A 777 -23.07 -19.27 -15.01
CA LEU A 777 -24.30 -19.01 -15.75
C LEU A 777 -24.76 -17.55 -15.63
N ARG A 778 -24.61 -16.91 -14.46
CA ARG A 778 -24.87 -15.47 -14.30
C ARG A 778 -23.93 -14.64 -15.16
N GLN A 779 -22.65 -14.96 -15.19
CA GLN A 779 -21.68 -14.29 -16.05
C GLN A 779 -22.03 -14.42 -17.53
N GLU A 780 -22.43 -15.62 -17.98
CA GLU A 780 -22.83 -15.85 -19.38
C GLU A 780 -24.12 -15.09 -19.74
N ILE A 781 -25.12 -15.09 -18.85
CA ILE A 781 -26.38 -14.36 -19.06
C ILE A 781 -26.15 -12.85 -19.05
N ILE A 782 -25.30 -12.34 -18.15
CA ILE A 782 -24.93 -10.92 -18.10
C ILE A 782 -24.19 -10.51 -19.38
N ALA A 783 -23.26 -11.33 -19.86
CA ALA A 783 -22.44 -11.00 -21.01
C ALA A 783 -23.17 -11.17 -22.35
N TYR A 784 -24.11 -12.11 -22.47
CA TYR A 784 -24.68 -12.52 -23.75
C TYR A 784 -26.22 -12.58 -23.78
N GLY A 785 -26.89 -12.21 -22.69
CA GLY A 785 -28.34 -12.09 -22.56
C GLY A 785 -29.08 -13.40 -22.26
N ALA A 786 -28.65 -14.53 -22.83
CA ALA A 786 -29.24 -15.84 -22.57
C ALA A 786 -28.25 -16.97 -22.89
N THR A 787 -28.48 -18.17 -22.35
CA THR A 787 -27.66 -19.35 -22.65
C THR A 787 -28.50 -20.63 -22.73
N VAL A 788 -27.98 -21.70 -23.34
CA VAL A 788 -28.70 -22.99 -23.47
C VAL A 788 -28.28 -23.93 -22.37
N CYS A 789 -29.21 -24.36 -21.52
CA CYS A 789 -28.95 -25.33 -20.47
C CYS A 789 -29.64 -26.67 -20.72
N GLU A 790 -29.06 -27.72 -20.15
CA GLU A 790 -29.53 -29.11 -20.18
C GLU A 790 -30.27 -29.44 -18.88
N VAL A 791 -31.43 -30.09 -18.98
CA VAL A 791 -32.28 -30.53 -17.87
C VAL A 791 -32.72 -31.98 -18.06
N ARG A 792 -33.24 -32.61 -17.00
CA ARG A 792 -33.85 -33.95 -17.07
C ARG A 792 -35.24 -33.88 -17.67
N TRP A 793 -35.54 -34.68 -18.68
CA TRP A 793 -36.87 -34.73 -19.30
C TRP A 793 -37.93 -35.26 -18.33
N ASP A 794 -37.62 -36.36 -17.65
CA ASP A 794 -38.36 -36.90 -16.52
C ASP A 794 -37.42 -36.94 -15.29
N PRO A 795 -37.53 -35.97 -14.37
CA PRO A 795 -36.68 -35.94 -13.19
C PRO A 795 -37.00 -37.09 -12.20
N SER A 796 -38.15 -37.76 -12.32
CA SER A 796 -38.51 -38.91 -11.48
C SER A 796 -37.88 -40.23 -11.93
N ALA A 797 -37.42 -40.31 -13.18
CA ALA A 797 -36.72 -41.47 -13.74
C ALA A 797 -35.25 -41.59 -13.26
N GLY A 798 -34.79 -40.69 -12.38
CA GLY A 798 -33.45 -40.72 -11.78
C GLY A 798 -32.38 -40.02 -12.61
N GLY A 799 -31.13 -40.50 -12.47
CA GLY A 799 -29.93 -39.91 -13.07
C GLY A 799 -29.98 -39.74 -14.60
N PRO A 800 -28.91 -39.20 -15.21
CA PRO A 800 -28.89 -38.80 -16.61
C PRO A 800 -28.76 -40.03 -17.52
N LEU A 801 -29.86 -40.76 -17.68
CA LEU A 801 -29.93 -41.94 -18.54
C LEU A 801 -29.98 -41.52 -20.02
N PRO A 802 -29.39 -42.32 -20.94
CA PRO A 802 -29.57 -42.12 -22.37
C PRO A 802 -31.06 -42.03 -22.73
N GLY A 803 -31.48 -40.89 -23.28
CA GLY A 803 -32.89 -40.63 -23.61
C GLY A 803 -33.66 -39.76 -22.60
N ASN A 804 -33.06 -39.37 -21.46
CA ASN A 804 -33.68 -38.50 -20.46
C ASN A 804 -33.21 -37.02 -20.54
N GLN A 805 -32.62 -36.59 -21.67
CA GLN A 805 -32.06 -35.25 -21.84
C GLN A 805 -33.05 -34.31 -22.51
N HIS A 806 -33.17 -33.09 -21.98
CA HIS A 806 -33.90 -31.99 -22.61
C HIS A 806 -33.08 -30.70 -22.51
N PHE A 807 -33.34 -29.75 -23.41
CA PHE A 807 -32.62 -28.47 -23.44
C PHE A 807 -33.61 -27.32 -23.34
N VAL A 808 -33.21 -26.26 -22.64
CA VAL A 808 -34.00 -25.03 -22.43
C VAL A 808 -33.09 -23.82 -22.60
N VAL A 809 -33.65 -22.66 -22.96
CA VAL A 809 -32.90 -21.39 -22.90
C VAL A 809 -33.12 -20.75 -21.53
N VAL A 810 -32.05 -20.35 -20.85
CA VAL A 810 -32.11 -19.64 -19.57
C VAL A 810 -31.84 -18.15 -19.82
N GLU A 811 -32.78 -17.30 -19.40
CA GLU A 811 -32.70 -15.83 -19.56
C GLU A 811 -32.34 -15.12 -18.23
N SER A 812 -32.56 -15.75 -17.07
CA SER A 812 -32.16 -15.20 -15.77
C SER A 812 -32.04 -16.27 -14.69
N ILE A 813 -31.22 -16.01 -13.66
CA ILE A 813 -30.98 -16.89 -12.52
C ILE A 813 -31.17 -16.13 -11.20
N ALA A 814 -32.04 -16.64 -10.34
CA ALA A 814 -32.27 -16.20 -8.97
C ALA A 814 -31.42 -17.03 -7.99
N VAL A 815 -31.66 -16.92 -6.68
CA VAL A 815 -30.89 -17.65 -5.66
C VAL A 815 -31.15 -19.17 -5.76
N ASP A 816 -32.41 -19.57 -5.92
CA ASP A 816 -32.84 -20.97 -5.94
C ASP A 816 -33.57 -21.37 -7.24
N ASP A 817 -33.92 -20.42 -8.11
CA ASP A 817 -34.71 -20.64 -9.34
C ASP A 817 -34.05 -20.02 -10.60
N ALA A 818 -34.58 -20.33 -11.79
CA ALA A 818 -34.17 -19.76 -13.06
C ALA A 818 -35.39 -19.50 -13.98
N THR A 819 -35.36 -18.43 -14.78
CA THR A 819 -36.37 -18.18 -15.82
C THR A 819 -35.93 -18.86 -17.11
N ILE A 820 -36.78 -19.74 -17.64
CA ILE A 820 -36.51 -20.49 -18.87
C ILE A 820 -37.49 -20.13 -19.98
N VAL A 821 -37.01 -20.16 -21.23
CA VAL A 821 -37.84 -20.32 -22.43
C VAL A 821 -37.79 -21.79 -22.82
N ASP A 822 -38.92 -22.47 -22.69
CA ASP A 822 -39.00 -23.91 -22.92
C ASP A 822 -39.29 -24.21 -24.40
N PRO A 823 -38.39 -24.91 -25.13
CA PRO A 823 -38.66 -25.26 -26.52
C PRO A 823 -39.79 -26.29 -26.66
N TRP A 824 -40.24 -26.95 -25.60
CA TRP A 824 -41.36 -27.89 -25.69
C TRP A 824 -42.67 -27.20 -26.09
N ASP A 825 -42.98 -26.05 -25.50
CA ASP A 825 -44.24 -25.31 -25.69
C ASP A 825 -44.03 -23.83 -26.07
N GLY A 826 -42.79 -23.37 -26.12
CA GLY A 826 -42.44 -21.98 -26.43
C GLY A 826 -42.80 -21.00 -25.32
N GLN A 827 -43.08 -21.45 -24.10
CA GLN A 827 -43.46 -20.59 -22.98
C GLN A 827 -42.26 -20.16 -22.15
N ARG A 828 -42.33 -18.93 -21.63
CA ARG A 828 -41.45 -18.44 -20.58
C ARG A 828 -42.01 -18.80 -19.21
N LYS A 829 -41.24 -19.46 -18.36
CA LYS A 829 -41.69 -19.94 -17.05
C LYS A 829 -40.52 -20.16 -16.10
N SER A 830 -40.85 -20.26 -14.81
CA SER A 830 -39.94 -20.69 -13.76
C SER A 830 -39.50 -22.14 -13.99
N LEU A 831 -38.20 -22.42 -13.83
CA LEU A 831 -37.65 -23.77 -13.92
C LEU A 831 -38.16 -24.64 -12.77
N ARG A 832 -38.22 -24.11 -11.54
CA ARG A 832 -38.75 -24.84 -10.37
C ARG A 832 -40.24 -25.17 -10.50
N ALA A 833 -41.01 -24.29 -11.12
CA ALA A 833 -42.42 -24.53 -11.40
C ALA A 833 -42.66 -25.40 -12.65
N SER A 834 -41.59 -25.78 -13.36
CA SER A 834 -41.66 -26.62 -14.56
C SER A 834 -41.60 -28.10 -14.20
N ARG A 835 -41.95 -28.95 -15.17
CA ARG A 835 -41.86 -30.41 -15.06
C ARG A 835 -40.43 -30.96 -14.95
N TYR A 836 -39.41 -30.12 -15.16
CA TYR A 836 -38.00 -30.53 -15.18
C TYR A 836 -37.34 -30.53 -13.80
N CYS A 837 -38.07 -30.09 -12.77
CA CYS A 837 -37.60 -29.95 -11.40
C CYS A 837 -38.56 -30.70 -10.46
N LEU A 838 -38.03 -31.50 -9.53
CA LEU A 838 -38.86 -32.04 -8.44
C LEU A 838 -39.25 -30.92 -7.47
N VAL A 839 -40.35 -31.10 -6.73
CA VAL A 839 -40.91 -30.09 -5.81
C VAL A 839 -39.89 -29.60 -4.75
N HIS A 840 -38.93 -30.46 -4.38
CA HIS A 840 -37.89 -30.18 -3.39
C HIS A 840 -36.53 -29.80 -4.01
N GLU A 841 -36.41 -29.80 -5.33
CA GLU A 841 -35.16 -29.44 -6.01
C GLU A 841 -35.06 -27.93 -6.24
N THR A 842 -33.83 -27.44 -6.19
CA THR A 842 -33.43 -26.10 -6.64
C THR A 842 -33.10 -26.12 -8.14
N ALA A 843 -33.08 -24.96 -8.79
CA ALA A 843 -32.65 -24.84 -10.17
C ALA A 843 -31.21 -25.33 -10.38
N ALA A 844 -30.32 -25.18 -9.39
CA ALA A 844 -28.95 -25.70 -9.45
C ALA A 844 -28.88 -27.24 -9.51
N GLN A 845 -29.87 -27.92 -8.92
CA GLN A 845 -30.01 -29.39 -8.97
C GLN A 845 -30.73 -29.85 -10.25
N ALA A 846 -31.63 -29.03 -10.80
CA ALA A 846 -32.37 -29.34 -12.02
C ALA A 846 -31.53 -29.16 -13.30
N LEU A 847 -30.61 -28.19 -13.32
CA LEU A 847 -29.68 -27.95 -14.41
C LEU A 847 -28.53 -28.97 -14.39
N THR A 848 -28.37 -29.72 -15.47
CA THR A 848 -27.43 -30.86 -15.58
C THR A 848 -26.28 -30.62 -16.56
N GLY A 849 -26.33 -29.52 -17.32
CA GLY A 849 -25.26 -29.07 -18.19
C GLY A 849 -25.58 -27.73 -18.86
N VAL A 850 -24.61 -27.17 -19.58
CA VAL A 850 -24.77 -25.95 -20.39
C VAL A 850 -24.07 -26.10 -21.74
N ARG A 851 -24.65 -25.55 -22.80
CA ARG A 851 -24.03 -25.35 -24.12
C ARG A 851 -23.77 -23.86 -24.28
N LEU A 852 -22.50 -23.46 -24.30
CA LEU A 852 -22.10 -22.06 -24.35
C LEU A 852 -22.22 -21.55 -25.79
N ILE A 853 -23.41 -21.08 -26.14
CA ILE A 853 -23.73 -20.50 -27.45
C ILE A 853 -24.03 -19.01 -27.24
N ARG A 854 -23.23 -18.11 -27.83
CA ARG A 854 -23.19 -16.67 -27.50
C ARG A 854 -23.57 -15.81 -28.70
N ARG A 855 -24.22 -14.66 -28.48
CA ARG A 855 -24.61 -13.68 -29.52
C ARG A 855 -23.60 -12.53 -29.58
N GLY A 856 -22.99 -12.24 -30.74
CA GLY A 856 -21.91 -11.24 -30.87
C GLY A 856 -22.38 -9.82 -31.26
N GLY A 857 -21.72 -8.77 -30.75
CA GLY A 857 -21.90 -7.35 -31.13
C GLY A 857 -20.57 -6.60 -31.35
N GLU A 858 -20.51 -5.74 -32.37
CA GLU A 858 -19.34 -4.96 -32.82
C GLU A 858 -18.99 -3.78 -31.90
N ALA A 859 -17.69 -3.52 -31.66
CA ALA A 859 -17.21 -2.31 -30.97
C ALA A 859 -15.97 -1.71 -31.66
N THR A 860 -16.03 -0.42 -32.01
CA THR A 860 -14.90 0.42 -32.46
C THR A 860 -14.41 1.31 -31.28
N PRO A 861 -13.10 1.60 -31.11
CA PRO A 861 -12.59 2.28 -29.92
C PRO A 861 -12.24 3.77 -30.11
N PRO A 862 -12.38 4.65 -29.09
CA PRO A 862 -11.73 5.95 -29.01
C PRO A 862 -10.33 5.88 -28.31
N PRO A 863 -9.50 6.95 -28.40
CA PRO A 863 -8.05 6.88 -28.29
C PRO A 863 -7.50 6.94 -26.86
N VAL A 864 -6.29 6.40 -26.71
CA VAL A 864 -5.49 6.28 -25.48
C VAL A 864 -4.74 7.60 -25.18
N THR A 865 -4.73 8.02 -23.92
CA THR A 865 -3.70 8.94 -23.38
C THR A 865 -3.35 8.50 -21.95
N PRO A 866 -2.07 8.23 -21.62
CA PRO A 866 -1.65 7.75 -20.29
C PRO A 866 -1.14 8.87 -19.36
N PRO A 867 -1.21 8.71 -18.02
CA PRO A 867 -0.42 9.47 -17.04
C PRO A 867 0.78 8.66 -16.46
N SER A 868 1.75 9.41 -15.93
CA SER A 868 3.15 9.07 -15.56
C SER A 868 3.36 8.14 -14.37
N GLY A 869 4.25 7.14 -14.56
CA GLY A 869 5.03 6.44 -13.53
C GLY A 869 6.47 6.24 -14.06
N SER A 870 7.47 6.15 -13.19
CA SER A 870 8.89 6.00 -13.59
C SER A 870 9.12 4.72 -14.41
N VAL A 871 9.89 4.82 -15.50
CA VAL A 871 10.23 3.68 -16.39
C VAL A 871 11.31 2.82 -15.75
N LEU A 872 11.09 1.51 -15.65
CA LEU A 872 12.14 0.55 -15.25
C LEU A 872 13.10 0.33 -16.43
N PHE A 873 14.32 0.83 -16.31
CA PHE A 873 15.29 0.83 -17.42
C PHE A 873 16.47 -0.09 -17.08
N GLY A 874 16.57 -1.23 -17.75
CA GLY A 874 17.35 -2.37 -17.26
C GLY A 874 18.07 -3.15 -18.35
N ILE A 875 18.32 -4.44 -18.12
CA ILE A 875 19.20 -5.27 -18.98
C ILE A 875 18.46 -6.51 -19.48
N HIS A 876 18.65 -6.83 -20.76
CA HIS A 876 18.38 -8.15 -21.30
C HIS A 876 19.57 -9.06 -20.95
N ASP A 877 19.34 -10.01 -20.06
CA ASP A 877 20.36 -10.69 -19.28
C ASP A 877 20.78 -12.02 -19.90
N GLU A 878 22.03 -12.41 -19.72
CA GLU A 878 22.57 -13.70 -20.17
C GLU A 878 23.83 -14.04 -19.36
N ASN A 879 24.34 -15.26 -19.50
CA ASN A 879 25.58 -15.63 -18.82
C ASN A 879 26.79 -14.98 -19.51
N GLY A 880 27.50 -14.16 -18.74
CA GLY A 880 28.70 -13.46 -19.13
C GLY A 880 29.98 -14.30 -19.02
N ASP A 881 31.10 -13.65 -19.33
CA ASP A 881 32.43 -14.22 -19.11
C ASP A 881 32.59 -14.59 -17.62
N GLY A 882 33.11 -15.78 -17.34
CA GLY A 882 33.28 -16.27 -15.96
C GLY A 882 31.97 -16.64 -15.24
N GLY A 883 30.82 -16.65 -15.94
CA GLY A 883 29.51 -16.96 -15.38
C GLY A 883 28.80 -15.78 -14.71
N GLU A 884 29.38 -14.57 -14.79
CA GLU A 884 28.77 -13.34 -14.28
C GLU A 884 27.54 -12.96 -15.11
N THR A 885 26.39 -12.76 -14.47
CA THR A 885 25.17 -12.30 -15.13
C THR A 885 24.98 -10.79 -15.01
N GLY A 886 24.17 -10.19 -15.88
CA GLY A 886 23.75 -8.80 -15.79
C GLY A 886 23.00 -8.51 -14.51
N ALA A 887 22.17 -9.45 -14.02
CA ALA A 887 21.54 -9.35 -12.70
C ALA A 887 22.57 -9.26 -11.57
N GLN A 888 23.59 -10.14 -11.56
CA GLN A 888 24.67 -10.08 -10.57
C GLN A 888 25.43 -8.76 -10.63
N TRP A 889 25.69 -8.25 -11.84
CA TRP A 889 26.32 -6.95 -12.02
C TRP A 889 25.44 -5.81 -11.47
N LEU A 890 24.16 -5.76 -11.81
CA LEU A 890 23.22 -4.74 -11.28
C LEU A 890 23.14 -4.80 -9.75
N MET A 891 23.04 -6.00 -9.18
CA MET A 891 23.02 -6.22 -7.73
C MET A 891 24.32 -5.73 -7.08
N ALA A 892 25.48 -6.01 -7.68
CA ALA A 892 26.77 -5.50 -7.22
C ALA A 892 26.86 -3.97 -7.31
N GLN A 893 26.14 -3.34 -8.24
CA GLN A 893 26.01 -1.88 -8.33
C GLN A 893 24.92 -1.29 -7.40
N GLY A 894 24.13 -2.13 -6.71
CA GLY A 894 23.01 -1.72 -5.87
C GLY A 894 21.81 -1.16 -6.64
N LEU A 895 21.69 -1.45 -7.93
CA LEU A 895 20.66 -0.88 -8.81
C LEU A 895 19.38 -1.71 -8.77
N ARG A 896 18.23 -1.04 -8.65
CA ARG A 896 16.88 -1.64 -8.59
C ARG A 896 16.14 -1.38 -9.89
N THR A 897 16.11 -2.35 -10.81
CA THR A 897 15.57 -2.14 -12.15
C THR A 897 15.10 -3.45 -12.83
N LEU A 898 14.73 -3.39 -14.10
CA LEU A 898 14.28 -4.51 -14.94
C LEU A 898 15.42 -5.47 -15.30
N ILE A 899 15.14 -6.77 -15.22
CA ILE A 899 15.91 -7.82 -15.89
C ILE A 899 14.98 -8.62 -16.79
N VAL A 900 15.36 -8.80 -18.06
CA VAL A 900 14.71 -9.74 -18.97
C VAL A 900 15.62 -10.95 -19.13
N ARG A 901 15.19 -12.12 -18.66
CA ARG A 901 15.99 -13.34 -18.66
C ARG A 901 15.46 -14.34 -19.69
N PRO A 902 16.15 -14.59 -20.83
CA PRO A 902 15.80 -15.65 -21.75
C PRO A 902 16.06 -17.02 -21.10
N VAL A 903 15.09 -17.91 -21.22
CA VAL A 903 15.18 -19.30 -20.75
C VAL A 903 14.74 -20.23 -21.87
N TYR A 904 15.64 -21.15 -22.26
CA TYR A 904 15.41 -22.13 -23.32
C TYR A 904 15.07 -23.48 -22.70
N LEU A 905 13.79 -23.84 -22.78
CA LEU A 905 13.24 -24.93 -21.99
C LEU A 905 13.32 -26.30 -22.69
N GLY A 906 13.29 -26.32 -24.02
CA GLY A 906 13.08 -27.55 -24.78
C GLY A 906 11.77 -28.23 -24.37
N THR A 907 11.84 -29.50 -23.99
CA THR A 907 10.66 -30.30 -23.61
C THR A 907 10.60 -30.68 -22.13
N GLN A 908 11.52 -30.16 -21.31
CA GLN A 908 11.65 -30.54 -19.90
C GLN A 908 11.47 -29.32 -19.01
N MET A 909 10.70 -29.47 -17.92
CA MET A 909 10.53 -28.37 -16.97
C MET A 909 11.86 -28.01 -16.29
N GLN A 910 12.00 -26.74 -15.91
CA GLN A 910 13.11 -26.23 -15.11
C GLN A 910 12.53 -25.45 -13.93
N THR A 911 13.08 -25.67 -12.72
CA THR A 911 12.74 -24.84 -11.57
C THR A 911 13.71 -23.67 -11.54
N LEU A 912 13.18 -22.45 -11.58
CA LEU A 912 13.96 -21.22 -11.55
C LEU A 912 13.77 -20.54 -10.19
N ASP A 913 14.87 -20.03 -9.63
CA ASP A 913 14.84 -19.28 -8.37
C ASP A 913 15.56 -17.94 -8.59
N PHE A 914 14.77 -16.87 -8.60
CA PHE A 914 15.24 -15.49 -8.68
C PHE A 914 14.98 -14.73 -7.38
N SER A 915 14.82 -15.42 -6.24
CA SER A 915 14.48 -14.78 -4.97
C SER A 915 15.56 -13.78 -4.53
N SER A 916 16.82 -14.03 -4.90
CA SER A 916 17.93 -13.12 -4.58
C SER A 916 17.85 -11.80 -5.37
N GLU A 917 17.47 -11.89 -6.64
CA GLU A 917 17.24 -10.78 -7.54
C GLU A 917 16.01 -9.98 -7.10
N GLU A 918 14.91 -10.66 -6.75
CA GLU A 918 13.70 -10.04 -6.19
C GLU A 918 14.00 -9.29 -4.88
N MET A 919 14.72 -9.93 -3.94
CA MET A 919 15.16 -9.30 -2.68
C MET A 919 16.06 -8.09 -2.91
N ALA A 920 16.86 -8.09 -3.98
CA ALA A 920 17.68 -6.95 -4.37
C ALA A 920 16.87 -5.82 -5.05
N GLY A 921 15.57 -6.03 -5.27
CA GLY A 921 14.68 -5.05 -5.91
C GLY A 921 14.73 -5.09 -7.43
N LEU A 922 15.21 -6.19 -8.04
CA LEU A 922 15.15 -6.39 -9.48
C LEU A 922 13.79 -6.93 -9.90
N HIS A 923 13.31 -6.42 -11.03
CA HIS A 923 12.03 -6.79 -11.61
C HIS A 923 12.29 -7.80 -12.72
N VAL A 924 12.10 -9.09 -12.43
CA VAL A 924 12.49 -10.18 -13.34
C VAL A 924 11.35 -10.58 -14.28
N ILE A 925 11.52 -10.33 -15.57
CA ILE A 925 10.70 -10.90 -16.65
C ILE A 925 11.46 -12.10 -17.23
N VAL A 926 10.89 -13.30 -17.16
CA VAL A 926 11.45 -14.47 -17.84
C VAL A 926 10.88 -14.54 -19.25
N ASN A 927 11.75 -14.45 -20.25
CA ASN A 927 11.41 -14.69 -21.64
C ASN A 927 11.59 -16.17 -21.97
N LEU A 928 10.50 -16.93 -21.89
CA LEU A 928 10.47 -18.38 -21.94
C LEU A 928 10.27 -18.86 -23.38
N ARG A 929 11.26 -19.58 -23.91
CA ARG A 929 11.28 -20.08 -25.29
C ARG A 929 11.49 -21.60 -25.31
N TYR A 930 11.10 -22.24 -26.41
CA TYR A 930 11.47 -23.62 -26.68
C TYR A 930 12.97 -23.76 -26.95
N SER A 931 13.48 -22.95 -27.86
CA SER A 931 14.89 -22.87 -28.24
C SER A 931 15.19 -21.44 -28.75
N TRP A 932 16.43 -21.21 -29.19
CA TRP A 932 16.83 -19.99 -29.90
C TRP A 932 16.62 -20.13 -31.42
N ALA A 933 16.86 -19.05 -32.16
CA ALA A 933 16.64 -18.98 -33.60
C ALA A 933 17.42 -20.04 -34.40
N VAL A 934 16.83 -20.53 -35.49
CA VAL A 934 17.38 -21.62 -36.31
C VAL A 934 18.61 -21.23 -37.12
N ASP A 935 18.70 -19.96 -37.52
CA ASP A 935 19.88 -19.40 -38.20
C ASP A 935 21.11 -19.37 -37.29
N ASN A 936 20.89 -19.35 -35.98
CA ASN A 936 21.90 -19.50 -34.93
C ASN A 936 22.03 -20.95 -34.41
N GLY A 937 21.51 -21.93 -35.15
CA GLY A 937 21.64 -23.35 -34.85
C GLY A 937 20.64 -23.90 -33.82
N GLY A 938 19.62 -23.12 -33.46
CA GLY A 938 18.57 -23.54 -32.53
C GLY A 938 17.42 -24.29 -33.22
N GLN A 939 16.32 -24.46 -32.49
CA GLN A 939 15.11 -25.13 -32.96
C GLN A 939 13.88 -24.21 -33.08
N GLY A 940 14.09 -22.90 -32.98
CA GLY A 940 13.04 -21.89 -33.05
C GLY A 940 12.37 -21.61 -31.70
N THR A 941 11.65 -20.49 -31.64
CA THR A 941 11.08 -19.96 -30.39
C THR A 941 9.96 -20.83 -29.82
N LEU A 942 9.20 -21.53 -30.66
CA LEU A 942 8.04 -22.36 -30.30
C LEU A 942 8.00 -23.58 -31.23
N PRO A 943 7.64 -24.78 -30.74
CA PRO A 943 7.36 -25.92 -31.61
C PRO A 943 6.03 -25.73 -32.34
N LEU A 944 5.80 -26.49 -33.41
CA LEU A 944 4.53 -26.43 -34.14
C LEU A 944 3.37 -27.07 -33.34
N PRO A 945 2.22 -26.38 -33.19
CA PRO A 945 1.03 -26.99 -32.60
C PRO A 945 0.67 -28.33 -33.23
N GLY A 946 0.26 -29.28 -32.40
CA GLY A 946 -0.09 -30.65 -32.82
C GLY A 946 1.08 -31.63 -32.93
N THR A 947 2.32 -31.20 -32.67
CA THR A 947 3.50 -32.09 -32.54
C THR A 947 3.68 -32.60 -31.11
N SER A 948 4.44 -33.68 -30.93
CA SER A 948 4.82 -34.18 -29.59
C SER A 948 5.62 -33.16 -28.81
N GLU A 949 6.52 -32.46 -29.49
CA GLU A 949 7.40 -31.45 -28.91
C GLU A 949 6.61 -30.26 -28.39
N TRP A 950 5.56 -29.83 -29.11
CA TRP A 950 4.66 -28.77 -28.66
C TRP A 950 3.92 -29.14 -27.39
N ALA A 951 3.35 -30.34 -27.32
CA ALA A 951 2.63 -30.80 -26.13
C ALA A 951 3.56 -30.87 -24.91
N SER A 952 4.79 -31.40 -25.10
CA SER A 952 5.78 -31.46 -24.04
C SER A 952 6.27 -30.08 -23.62
N PHE A 953 6.51 -29.15 -24.55
CA PHE A 953 6.90 -27.77 -24.25
C PHE A 953 5.82 -27.04 -23.45
N VAL A 954 4.54 -27.15 -23.85
CA VAL A 954 3.42 -26.52 -23.13
C VAL A 954 3.34 -27.00 -21.68
N GLN A 955 3.49 -28.32 -21.46
CA GLN A 955 3.51 -28.89 -20.11
C GLN A 955 4.72 -28.42 -19.30
N ALA A 956 5.91 -28.48 -19.90
CA ALA A 956 7.15 -28.06 -19.26
C ALA A 956 7.09 -26.57 -18.88
N ALA A 957 6.57 -25.72 -19.76
CA ALA A 957 6.44 -24.29 -19.53
C ALA A 957 5.49 -24.00 -18.37
N ALA A 958 4.30 -24.60 -18.36
CA ALA A 958 3.36 -24.42 -17.26
C ALA A 958 3.93 -24.91 -15.92
N GLN A 959 4.59 -26.07 -15.88
CA GLN A 959 5.22 -26.60 -14.67
C GLN A 959 6.36 -25.72 -14.16
N THR A 960 7.19 -25.21 -15.07
CA THR A 960 8.27 -24.26 -14.75
C THR A 960 7.69 -23.02 -14.08
N MET A 961 6.62 -22.45 -14.64
CA MET A 961 5.96 -21.26 -14.08
C MET A 961 5.35 -21.50 -12.70
N ILE A 962 4.78 -22.68 -12.47
CA ILE A 962 4.16 -23.05 -11.19
C ILE A 962 5.24 -23.29 -10.11
N ALA A 963 6.37 -23.86 -10.47
CA ALA A 963 7.40 -24.29 -9.53
C ALA A 963 8.48 -23.24 -9.22
N SER A 964 8.54 -22.15 -9.98
CA SER A 964 9.58 -21.12 -9.85
C SER A 964 9.20 -19.99 -8.90
N CYS A 965 10.20 -19.33 -8.30
CA CYS A 965 10.02 -18.18 -7.40
C CYS A 965 10.90 -16.99 -7.80
N GLY A 966 10.56 -15.79 -7.31
CA GLY A 966 11.27 -14.54 -7.65
C GLY A 966 11.01 -13.99 -9.06
N VAL A 967 10.04 -14.54 -9.80
CA VAL A 967 9.68 -14.07 -11.15
C VAL A 967 8.51 -13.10 -11.09
N TRP A 968 8.69 -11.88 -11.59
CA TRP A 968 7.61 -10.89 -11.65
C TRP A 968 6.61 -11.19 -12.77
N GLY A 969 7.10 -11.61 -13.95
CA GLY A 969 6.28 -11.89 -15.13
C GLY A 969 6.95 -12.80 -16.16
N TRP A 970 6.13 -13.37 -17.04
CA TRP A 970 6.54 -14.37 -18.03
C TRP A 970 6.14 -13.93 -19.44
N GLU A 971 7.14 -13.84 -20.32
CA GLU A 971 6.97 -13.57 -21.74
C GLU A 971 7.13 -14.88 -22.52
N ILE A 972 6.12 -15.28 -23.30
CA ILE A 972 6.08 -16.61 -23.96
C ILE A 972 6.42 -16.49 -25.45
N GLY A 973 7.61 -16.97 -25.80
CA GLY A 973 8.17 -16.90 -27.15
C GLY A 973 8.88 -15.58 -27.48
N ASN A 974 9.40 -15.47 -28.70
CA ASN A 974 10.18 -14.34 -29.19
C ASN A 974 10.08 -14.21 -30.71
N GLU A 975 9.79 -13.00 -31.20
CA GLU A 975 9.84 -12.61 -32.61
C GLU A 975 9.22 -13.62 -33.59
N ALA A 976 8.11 -14.25 -33.22
CA ALA A 976 7.55 -15.38 -33.96
C ALA A 976 7.09 -15.05 -35.41
N ASN A 977 6.96 -13.77 -35.75
CA ASN A 977 6.71 -13.29 -37.12
C ASN A 977 7.96 -13.27 -38.01
N ASN A 978 9.15 -13.46 -37.45
CA ASN A 978 10.39 -13.57 -38.20
C ASN A 978 10.71 -15.05 -38.50
N PRO A 979 10.86 -15.46 -39.77
CA PRO A 979 11.10 -16.86 -40.12
C PRO A 979 12.35 -17.50 -39.49
N ARG A 980 13.31 -16.70 -39.04
CA ARG A 980 14.48 -17.21 -38.29
C ARG A 980 14.10 -17.87 -36.95
N GLU A 981 12.94 -17.54 -36.40
CA GLU A 981 12.44 -18.09 -35.14
C GLU A 981 11.52 -19.31 -35.34
N TRP A 982 11.29 -19.73 -36.58
CA TRP A 982 10.43 -20.86 -36.88
C TRP A 982 11.12 -22.20 -36.66
N PRO A 983 10.41 -23.22 -36.17
CA PRO A 983 10.97 -24.55 -36.05
C PRO A 983 11.25 -25.15 -37.44
N GLN A 984 12.26 -26.03 -37.53
CA GLN A 984 12.64 -26.68 -38.80
C GLN A 984 11.50 -27.46 -39.48
N GLY A 985 10.46 -27.84 -38.71
CA GLY A 985 9.29 -28.56 -39.18
C GLY A 985 8.23 -27.74 -39.93
N GLY A 986 8.34 -26.40 -39.97
CA GLY A 986 7.41 -25.55 -40.72
C GLY A 986 7.16 -24.17 -40.11
N ALA A 987 6.38 -23.36 -40.83
CA ALA A 987 6.14 -21.95 -40.49
C ALA A 987 5.24 -21.75 -39.27
N LEU A 988 5.59 -20.77 -38.42
CA LEU A 988 4.67 -20.26 -37.40
C LEU A 988 3.63 -19.33 -38.03
N SER A 989 2.47 -19.27 -37.39
CA SER A 989 1.40 -18.32 -37.70
C SER A 989 1.00 -17.59 -36.42
N PRO A 990 0.34 -16.43 -36.49
CA PRO A 990 -0.14 -15.75 -35.28
C PRO A 990 -1.15 -16.60 -34.49
N VAL A 991 -1.85 -17.51 -35.15
CA VAL A 991 -2.72 -18.50 -34.50
C VAL A 991 -1.91 -19.48 -33.66
N HIS A 992 -0.80 -20.00 -34.20
CA HIS A 992 0.06 -20.94 -33.48
C HIS A 992 0.65 -20.33 -32.19
N VAL A 993 1.02 -19.04 -32.24
CA VAL A 993 1.51 -18.31 -31.06
C VAL A 993 0.41 -18.18 -30.00
N ALA A 994 -0.80 -17.78 -30.42
CA ALA A 994 -1.94 -17.68 -29.51
C ALA A 994 -2.31 -19.04 -28.89
N ASP A 995 -2.31 -20.12 -29.68
CA ASP A 995 -2.64 -21.47 -29.22
C ASP A 995 -1.64 -21.96 -28.16
N ALA A 996 -0.34 -21.74 -28.37
CA ALA A 996 0.68 -22.07 -27.37
C ALA A 996 0.48 -21.27 -26.06
N TYR A 997 0.23 -19.96 -26.17
CA TYR A 997 -0.02 -19.11 -25.01
C TYR A 997 -1.27 -19.54 -24.22
N ILE A 998 -2.38 -19.79 -24.92
CA ILE A 998 -3.65 -20.23 -24.32
C ILE A 998 -3.45 -21.57 -23.60
N ALA A 999 -2.80 -22.55 -24.25
CA ALA A 999 -2.59 -23.86 -23.66
C ALA A 999 -1.74 -23.82 -22.38
N ILE A 1000 -0.68 -23.00 -22.36
CA ILE A 1000 0.13 -22.79 -21.14
C ILE A 1000 -0.72 -22.10 -20.06
N ARG A 1001 -1.45 -21.03 -20.41
CA ARG A 1001 -2.26 -20.26 -19.46
C ARG A 1001 -3.38 -21.09 -18.85
N GLU A 1002 -4.01 -21.99 -19.59
CA GLU A 1002 -5.01 -22.93 -19.08
C GLU A 1002 -4.43 -23.86 -18.02
N LEU A 1003 -3.27 -24.46 -18.27
CA LEU A 1003 -2.58 -25.33 -17.32
C LEU A 1003 -2.16 -24.59 -16.04
N VAL A 1004 -1.64 -23.37 -16.18
CA VAL A 1004 -1.28 -22.52 -15.04
C VAL A 1004 -2.51 -22.11 -14.24
N SER A 1005 -3.61 -21.74 -14.91
CA SER A 1005 -4.86 -21.32 -14.26
C SER A 1005 -5.54 -22.46 -13.49
N ALA A 1006 -5.30 -23.71 -13.89
CA ALA A 1006 -5.75 -24.91 -13.17
C ALA A 1006 -4.98 -25.16 -11.85
N SER A 1007 -3.84 -24.49 -11.63
CA SER A 1007 -3.11 -24.50 -10.35
C SER A 1007 -3.68 -23.47 -9.36
N ASN A 1008 -3.09 -23.35 -8.17
CA ASN A 1008 -3.40 -22.27 -7.21
C ASN A 1008 -2.59 -20.98 -7.43
N ILE A 1009 -1.66 -20.98 -8.39
CA ILE A 1009 -0.79 -19.82 -8.69
C ILE A 1009 -1.38 -19.00 -9.83
N ARG A 1010 -1.17 -17.68 -9.80
CA ARG A 1010 -1.66 -16.72 -10.82
C ARG A 1010 -0.49 -15.83 -11.29
N PRO A 1011 0.46 -16.35 -12.08
CA PRO A 1011 1.60 -15.57 -12.54
C PRO A 1011 1.17 -14.55 -13.61
N ARG A 1012 1.93 -13.46 -13.73
CA ARG A 1012 1.74 -12.46 -14.81
C ARG A 1012 2.29 -13.00 -16.12
N MET A 1013 1.53 -12.94 -17.20
CA MET A 1013 1.89 -13.54 -18.48
C MET A 1013 1.62 -12.59 -19.66
N ALA A 1014 2.50 -12.62 -20.67
CA ALA A 1014 2.33 -11.95 -21.95
C ALA A 1014 2.81 -12.83 -23.12
N PRO A 1015 2.19 -12.75 -24.31
CA PRO A 1015 2.80 -13.28 -25.53
C PRO A 1015 4.13 -12.57 -25.81
N GLY A 1016 5.08 -13.28 -26.42
CA GLY A 1016 6.36 -12.73 -26.85
C GLY A 1016 6.25 -11.56 -27.80
N ALA A 1017 7.22 -10.64 -27.72
CA ALA A 1017 7.32 -9.51 -28.61
C ALA A 1017 7.48 -9.95 -30.07
N LEU A 1018 6.97 -9.15 -31.01
CA LEU A 1018 7.14 -9.35 -32.44
C LEU A 1018 8.30 -8.52 -32.96
N ASP A 1019 8.96 -9.00 -34.02
CA ASP A 1019 9.94 -8.20 -34.76
C ASP A 1019 9.19 -7.07 -35.50
N PRO A 1020 9.38 -5.80 -35.14
CA PRO A 1020 8.65 -4.68 -35.72
C PRO A 1020 9.05 -4.40 -37.19
N PHE A 1021 10.14 -4.99 -37.68
CA PHE A 1021 10.74 -4.75 -38.99
C PHE A 1021 10.69 -5.96 -39.92
N ASN A 1022 10.18 -7.11 -39.48
CA ASN A 1022 10.04 -8.28 -40.34
C ASN A 1022 8.60 -8.49 -40.81
N ALA A 1023 8.38 -8.31 -42.11
CA ALA A 1023 7.09 -8.54 -42.76
C ALA A 1023 7.09 -9.74 -43.73
N GLU A 1024 8.11 -10.61 -43.67
CA GLU A 1024 8.24 -11.78 -44.55
C GLU A 1024 7.07 -12.76 -44.35
N ALA A 1025 6.63 -12.90 -43.09
CA ALA A 1025 5.48 -13.72 -42.72
C ALA A 1025 4.13 -12.99 -42.81
N GLY A 1026 4.10 -11.79 -43.41
CA GLY A 1026 2.95 -10.89 -43.42
C GLY A 1026 3.15 -9.66 -42.52
N ASP A 1027 2.21 -8.72 -42.58
CA ASP A 1027 2.32 -7.44 -41.88
C ASP A 1027 2.37 -7.64 -40.34
N PRO A 1028 3.39 -7.11 -39.63
CA PRO A 1028 3.48 -7.18 -38.17
C PRO A 1028 2.22 -6.70 -37.42
N ARG A 1029 1.49 -5.73 -37.99
CA ARG A 1029 0.23 -5.22 -37.42
C ARG A 1029 -0.86 -6.28 -37.40
N ASP A 1030 -0.93 -7.10 -38.44
CA ASP A 1030 -1.91 -8.17 -38.57
C ASP A 1030 -1.56 -9.33 -37.66
N TRP A 1031 -0.27 -9.66 -37.54
CA TRP A 1031 0.24 -10.61 -36.55
C TRP A 1031 -0.13 -10.19 -35.12
N LEU A 1032 0.17 -8.95 -34.74
CA LEU A 1032 -0.15 -8.43 -33.40
C LEU A 1032 -1.66 -8.49 -33.15
N ARG A 1033 -2.47 -8.02 -34.10
CA ARG A 1033 -3.92 -8.02 -33.96
C ARG A 1033 -4.48 -9.43 -33.79
N GLU A 1034 -3.99 -10.39 -34.58
CA GLU A 1034 -4.52 -11.75 -34.57
C GLU A 1034 -4.12 -12.53 -33.31
N VAL A 1035 -2.88 -12.41 -32.84
CA VAL A 1035 -2.45 -13.01 -31.56
C VAL A 1035 -3.32 -12.49 -30.42
N TRP A 1036 -3.36 -11.15 -30.26
CA TRP A 1036 -4.03 -10.52 -29.12
C TRP A 1036 -5.56 -10.58 -29.19
N ARG A 1037 -6.15 -10.74 -30.38
CA ARG A 1037 -7.60 -10.97 -30.51
C ARG A 1037 -8.02 -12.32 -29.92
N ARG A 1038 -7.15 -13.34 -30.03
CA ARG A 1038 -7.44 -14.72 -29.64
C ARG A 1038 -7.21 -15.02 -28.16
N ILE A 1039 -6.20 -14.42 -27.55
CA ILE A 1039 -5.91 -14.67 -26.12
C ILE A 1039 -7.02 -14.12 -25.22
N VAL A 1040 -7.21 -14.75 -24.06
CA VAL A 1040 -8.29 -14.45 -23.11
C VAL A 1040 -7.82 -13.75 -21.83
N GLY A 1041 -6.51 -13.59 -21.63
CA GLY A 1041 -5.95 -12.80 -20.53
C GLY A 1041 -4.47 -12.51 -20.75
N ALA A 1042 -4.00 -11.38 -20.25
CA ALA A 1042 -2.61 -10.95 -20.21
C ALA A 1042 -2.47 -9.81 -19.17
N GLU A 1043 -1.30 -9.70 -18.53
CA GLU A 1043 -1.07 -8.75 -17.44
C GLU A 1043 -0.16 -7.57 -17.85
N PHE A 1044 0.56 -7.71 -18.96
CA PHE A 1044 1.42 -6.69 -19.56
C PHE A 1044 1.60 -6.97 -21.06
N VAL A 1045 2.19 -6.04 -21.81
CA VAL A 1045 2.49 -6.16 -23.25
C VAL A 1045 4.00 -6.10 -23.44
N THR A 1046 4.59 -6.98 -24.26
CA THR A 1046 6.00 -6.91 -24.62
C THR A 1046 6.20 -6.45 -26.07
N MET A 1047 7.27 -5.68 -26.29
CA MET A 1047 7.63 -5.08 -27.58
C MET A 1047 9.15 -5.05 -27.75
N HIS A 1048 9.65 -5.05 -28.98
CA HIS A 1048 11.06 -4.80 -29.28
C HIS A 1048 11.24 -3.43 -29.94
N GLY A 1049 12.34 -2.74 -29.61
CA GLY A 1049 12.62 -1.40 -30.09
C GLY A 1049 14.05 -1.23 -30.56
N TYR A 1050 14.27 -0.58 -31.70
CA TYR A 1050 15.59 -0.49 -32.31
C TYR A 1050 15.92 0.90 -32.83
N VAL A 1051 17.22 1.22 -32.91
CA VAL A 1051 17.74 2.40 -33.60
C VAL A 1051 18.65 1.95 -34.75
N ARG A 1052 18.50 2.54 -35.94
CA ARG A 1052 19.22 2.19 -37.17
C ARG A 1052 20.63 2.79 -37.24
N GLY A 1053 21.37 2.79 -36.13
CA GLY A 1053 22.76 3.26 -36.05
C GLY A 1053 23.09 3.99 -34.75
N PRO A 1054 24.37 4.32 -34.53
CA PRO A 1054 24.83 4.85 -33.24
C PRO A 1054 24.62 6.35 -33.10
N ASP A 1055 24.10 7.06 -34.12
CA ASP A 1055 23.83 8.49 -34.03
C ASP A 1055 22.66 8.72 -33.05
N PRO A 1056 22.88 9.39 -31.91
CA PRO A 1056 21.82 9.62 -30.94
C PRO A 1056 20.63 10.39 -31.51
N GLY A 1057 20.86 11.29 -32.49
CA GLY A 1057 19.79 12.05 -33.13
C GLY A 1057 18.78 11.20 -33.91
N LEU A 1058 19.03 9.91 -34.08
CA LEU A 1058 18.06 8.96 -34.64
C LEU A 1058 16.97 8.57 -33.63
N VAL A 1059 17.20 8.69 -32.32
CA VAL A 1059 16.17 8.46 -31.30
C VAL A 1059 15.09 9.54 -31.44
N GLY A 1060 13.82 9.12 -31.52
CA GLY A 1060 12.70 10.03 -31.77
C GLY A 1060 12.55 10.46 -33.24
N SER A 1061 13.39 9.95 -34.14
CA SER A 1061 13.31 10.28 -35.57
C SER A 1061 11.99 9.84 -36.19
N ALA A 1062 11.35 10.74 -36.95
CA ALA A 1062 10.11 10.49 -37.66
C ALA A 1062 10.30 9.79 -39.03
N VAL A 1063 11.53 9.38 -39.38
CA VAL A 1063 11.82 8.70 -40.65
C VAL A 1063 11.20 7.30 -40.67
N ARG A 1064 10.61 6.94 -41.80
CA ARG A 1064 9.94 5.64 -42.04
C ARG A 1064 10.63 4.87 -43.17
N PHE A 1065 10.32 3.59 -43.28
CA PHE A 1065 10.74 2.80 -44.45
C PHE A 1065 10.16 3.40 -45.74
N ALA A 1066 10.96 3.36 -46.81
CA ALA A 1066 10.53 3.82 -48.13
C ALA A 1066 9.74 2.75 -48.90
N ASP A 1067 9.99 1.48 -48.60
CA ASP A 1067 9.49 0.35 -49.39
C ASP A 1067 8.32 -0.36 -48.70
N ALA A 1068 7.38 -0.84 -49.52
CA ALA A 1068 6.29 -1.70 -49.04
C ALA A 1068 6.85 -3.05 -48.55
N PRO A 1069 6.21 -3.72 -47.56
CA PRO A 1069 4.96 -3.36 -46.89
C PRO A 1069 5.13 -2.45 -45.66
N LEU A 1070 6.35 -2.05 -45.31
CA LEU A 1070 6.67 -1.37 -44.04
C LEU A 1070 6.63 0.16 -44.09
N GLN A 1071 6.11 0.78 -45.16
CA GLN A 1071 6.04 2.25 -45.30
C GLN A 1071 5.31 2.96 -44.13
N TRP A 1072 4.48 2.25 -43.38
CA TRP A 1072 3.80 2.75 -42.20
C TRP A 1072 4.73 2.84 -40.96
N GLN A 1073 5.79 2.02 -40.92
CA GLN A 1073 6.63 1.77 -39.77
C GLN A 1073 7.81 2.77 -39.69
N TYR A 1074 8.10 3.26 -38.48
CA TYR A 1074 9.26 4.11 -38.23
C TYR A 1074 10.55 3.28 -38.17
N LEU A 1075 11.65 3.89 -38.61
CA LEU A 1075 12.97 3.27 -38.58
C LEU A 1075 13.56 3.16 -37.16
N ASN A 1076 13.14 4.04 -36.24
CA ASN A 1076 13.83 4.22 -34.97
C ASN A 1076 12.87 4.26 -33.77
N TYR A 1077 13.40 3.88 -32.62
CA TYR A 1077 12.79 4.00 -31.31
C TYR A 1077 12.53 5.48 -30.92
N PRO A 1078 11.42 5.81 -30.22
CA PRO A 1078 10.35 4.92 -29.78
C PRO A 1078 9.27 4.68 -30.85
N GLY A 1079 9.36 5.34 -32.02
CA GLY A 1079 8.36 5.30 -33.07
C GLY A 1079 8.06 3.88 -33.58
N CYS A 1080 9.10 3.04 -33.73
CA CYS A 1080 8.92 1.66 -34.18
C CYS A 1080 8.06 0.80 -33.24
N VAL A 1081 8.01 1.16 -31.95
CA VAL A 1081 7.19 0.52 -30.92
C VAL A 1081 5.80 1.16 -30.88
N THR A 1082 5.72 2.48 -30.76
CA THR A 1082 4.44 3.20 -30.59
C THR A 1082 3.52 3.08 -31.80
N GLU A 1083 4.06 3.00 -33.02
CA GLU A 1083 3.24 2.81 -34.22
C GLU A 1083 2.68 1.39 -34.32
N LEU A 1084 3.46 0.37 -33.95
CA LEU A 1084 3.00 -1.02 -33.93
C LEU A 1084 1.91 -1.22 -32.85
N LEU A 1085 2.09 -0.61 -31.67
CA LEU A 1085 1.11 -0.64 -30.56
C LEU A 1085 -0.29 -0.16 -30.96
N LYS A 1086 -0.42 0.71 -31.97
CA LYS A 1086 -1.75 1.15 -32.48
C LYS A 1086 -2.58 0.00 -33.05
N SER A 1087 -1.95 -1.14 -33.38
CA SER A 1087 -2.64 -2.34 -33.86
C SER A 1087 -3.05 -3.30 -32.75
N LEU A 1088 -2.65 -3.01 -31.51
CA LEU A 1088 -3.08 -3.76 -30.34
C LEU A 1088 -4.61 -3.57 -30.14
N PRO A 1089 -5.40 -4.65 -29.98
CA PRO A 1089 -6.83 -4.53 -29.70
C PRO A 1089 -7.09 -3.66 -28.47
N SER A 1090 -8.06 -2.75 -28.56
CA SER A 1090 -8.33 -1.72 -27.55
C SER A 1090 -8.58 -2.25 -26.13
N LYS A 1091 -9.10 -3.48 -25.99
CA LYS A 1091 -9.26 -4.15 -24.69
C LYS A 1091 -7.94 -4.24 -23.90
N TRP A 1092 -6.80 -4.29 -24.59
CA TRP A 1092 -5.47 -4.43 -24.01
C TRP A 1092 -4.66 -3.12 -23.94
N ALA A 1093 -5.17 -2.03 -24.51
CA ALA A 1093 -4.42 -0.80 -24.72
C ALA A 1093 -4.02 -0.05 -23.43
N THR A 1094 -4.56 -0.46 -22.28
CA THR A 1094 -4.22 0.09 -20.96
C THR A 1094 -3.22 -0.76 -20.18
N LEU A 1095 -2.80 -1.91 -20.72
CA LEU A 1095 -1.81 -2.77 -20.05
C LEU A 1095 -0.43 -2.08 -20.07
N PRO A 1096 0.39 -2.27 -19.01
CA PRO A 1096 1.74 -1.75 -18.99
C PRO A 1096 2.58 -2.35 -20.13
N VAL A 1097 3.35 -1.52 -20.83
CA VAL A 1097 4.20 -1.94 -21.96
C VAL A 1097 5.65 -2.07 -21.50
N TYR A 1098 6.25 -3.23 -21.71
CA TYR A 1098 7.66 -3.49 -21.50
C TYR A 1098 8.37 -3.66 -22.85
N VAL A 1099 9.40 -2.87 -23.10
CA VAL A 1099 10.27 -3.06 -24.25
C VAL A 1099 11.36 -4.04 -23.84
N THR A 1100 11.21 -5.31 -24.21
CA THR A 1100 12.04 -6.41 -23.69
C THR A 1100 13.39 -6.53 -24.39
N GLU A 1101 13.56 -5.90 -25.56
CA GLU A 1101 14.85 -5.72 -26.22
C GLU A 1101 14.97 -4.29 -26.79
N PHE A 1102 16.07 -3.60 -26.44
CA PHE A 1102 16.45 -2.30 -27.00
C PHE A 1102 17.95 -2.18 -27.31
N ASN A 1103 18.27 -1.79 -28.55
CA ASN A 1103 19.64 -1.49 -28.98
C ASN A 1103 19.67 -0.63 -30.25
N HIS A 1104 20.82 -0.02 -30.54
CA HIS A 1104 21.10 0.36 -31.92
C HIS A 1104 21.66 -0.84 -32.70
N LEU A 1105 21.27 -0.99 -33.97
CA LEU A 1105 21.53 -2.20 -34.75
C LEU A 1105 22.98 -2.33 -35.23
N TRP A 1106 23.64 -1.24 -35.62
CA TRP A 1106 24.98 -1.31 -36.22
C TRP A 1106 25.92 -0.20 -35.74
N LYS A 1107 27.22 -0.42 -35.89
CA LYS A 1107 28.31 0.49 -35.51
C LYS A 1107 28.56 1.57 -36.55
N THR A 1108 28.39 1.26 -37.83
CA THR A 1108 28.53 2.25 -38.91
C THR A 1108 27.32 2.22 -39.85
N ALA A 1109 27.05 1.08 -40.46
CA ALA A 1109 25.96 0.82 -41.39
C ALA A 1109 25.73 -0.69 -41.45
N GLU A 1110 24.59 -1.14 -41.96
CA GLU A 1110 24.35 -2.55 -42.24
C GLU A 1110 25.40 -3.08 -43.26
N PRO A 1111 26.10 -4.20 -42.98
CA PRO A 1111 25.88 -5.21 -41.93
C PRO A 1111 26.87 -5.16 -40.74
N ASP A 1112 27.52 -4.03 -40.43
CA ASP A 1112 28.46 -3.91 -39.29
C ASP A 1112 27.72 -3.83 -37.94
N PHE A 1113 27.15 -4.95 -37.53
CA PHE A 1113 26.26 -5.06 -36.37
C PHE A 1113 26.97 -4.85 -35.01
N GLY A 1114 26.19 -4.44 -34.01
CA GLY A 1114 26.64 -4.32 -32.62
C GLY A 1114 26.66 -2.90 -32.05
N TRP A 1115 27.03 -2.81 -30.78
CA TRP A 1115 27.22 -1.53 -30.07
C TRP A 1115 28.54 -0.85 -30.46
N VAL A 1116 28.54 0.48 -30.52
CA VAL A 1116 29.77 1.26 -30.38
C VAL A 1116 30.12 1.38 -28.88
N ASP A 1117 31.39 1.56 -28.55
CA ASP A 1117 31.86 1.75 -27.17
C ASP A 1117 32.52 3.13 -27.02
N ASP A 1118 31.73 4.16 -27.32
CA ASP A 1118 32.12 5.56 -27.17
C ASP A 1118 30.91 6.41 -26.72
N ALA A 1119 31.11 7.72 -26.59
CA ALA A 1119 30.10 8.65 -26.09
C ALA A 1119 28.74 8.57 -26.81
N ARG A 1120 28.73 8.14 -28.08
CA ARG A 1120 27.49 7.98 -28.85
C ARG A 1120 26.59 6.90 -28.24
N ALA A 1121 27.14 5.77 -27.81
CA ALA A 1121 26.37 4.69 -27.19
C ALA A 1121 25.72 5.15 -25.88
N ALA A 1122 26.48 5.84 -25.02
CA ALA A 1122 25.96 6.42 -23.79
C ALA A 1122 24.80 7.39 -24.07
N GLU A 1123 24.91 8.23 -25.10
CA GLU A 1123 23.89 9.20 -25.44
C GLU A 1123 22.64 8.58 -26.07
N VAL A 1124 22.78 7.55 -26.90
CA VAL A 1124 21.64 6.73 -27.38
C VAL A 1124 20.86 6.16 -26.18
N VAL A 1125 21.55 5.65 -25.15
CA VAL A 1125 20.95 5.11 -23.94
C VAL A 1125 20.18 6.18 -23.16
N ARG A 1126 20.76 7.37 -22.95
CA ARG A 1126 20.08 8.50 -22.28
C ARG A 1126 18.82 8.95 -23.03
N GLN A 1127 18.91 9.07 -24.35
CA GLN A 1127 17.76 9.49 -25.16
C GLN A 1127 16.67 8.43 -25.20
N ALA A 1128 17.04 7.15 -25.24
CA ALA A 1128 16.09 6.05 -25.15
C ALA A 1128 15.33 6.07 -23.81
N TYR A 1129 16.01 6.30 -22.69
CA TYR A 1129 15.38 6.46 -21.38
C TYR A 1129 14.35 7.61 -21.37
N GLN A 1130 14.71 8.79 -21.90
CA GLN A 1130 13.78 9.91 -21.99
C GLN A 1130 12.60 9.63 -22.93
N ALA A 1131 12.86 9.03 -24.08
CA ALA A 1131 11.84 8.63 -25.03
C ALA A 1131 10.85 7.61 -24.42
N ALA A 1132 11.33 6.67 -23.61
CA ALA A 1132 10.49 5.72 -22.89
C ALA A 1132 9.55 6.41 -21.90
N ARG A 1133 10.06 7.41 -21.16
CA ARG A 1133 9.27 8.20 -20.21
C ARG A 1133 8.16 8.98 -20.91
N ILE A 1134 8.49 9.61 -22.04
CA ILE A 1134 7.53 10.36 -22.85
C ILE A 1134 6.47 9.42 -23.45
N ALA A 1135 6.89 8.23 -23.89
CA ALA A 1135 6.00 7.23 -24.47
C ALA A 1135 5.13 6.51 -23.42
N GLY A 1136 5.43 6.64 -22.12
CA GLY A 1136 4.70 6.00 -21.03
C GLY A 1136 4.93 4.50 -20.92
N PHE A 1137 6.12 4.01 -21.29
CA PHE A 1137 6.45 2.59 -21.13
C PHE A 1137 6.69 2.25 -19.65
N ALA A 1138 6.32 1.03 -19.24
CA ALA A 1138 6.55 0.54 -17.88
C ALA A 1138 8.02 0.10 -17.67
N GLY A 1139 8.67 -0.42 -18.71
CA GLY A 1139 10.09 -0.71 -18.67
C GLY A 1139 10.74 -0.91 -20.04
N VAL A 1140 12.07 -0.84 -20.09
CA VAL A 1140 12.90 -1.05 -21.29
C VAL A 1140 14.17 -1.80 -20.88
N ALA A 1141 14.51 -2.87 -21.58
CA ALA A 1141 15.72 -3.66 -21.33
C ALA A 1141 16.73 -3.49 -22.48
N ILE A 1142 17.94 -3.05 -22.15
CA ILE A 1142 19.01 -2.90 -23.14
C ILE A 1142 19.55 -4.29 -23.53
N TYR A 1143 19.65 -4.54 -24.83
CA TYR A 1143 20.15 -5.77 -25.41
C TYR A 1143 21.67 -5.69 -25.65
N ARG A 1144 22.51 -6.57 -25.09
CA ARG A 1144 22.29 -7.61 -24.05
C ARG A 1144 23.56 -7.79 -23.20
N TRP A 1145 23.47 -8.41 -22.02
CA TRP A 1145 24.63 -8.53 -21.11
C TRP A 1145 25.87 -9.13 -21.79
N ASN A 1146 25.72 -10.31 -22.39
CA ASN A 1146 26.77 -10.97 -23.16
C ASN A 1146 26.17 -11.86 -24.27
N GLY A 1147 27.01 -12.33 -25.20
CA GLY A 1147 26.72 -13.46 -26.09
C GLY A 1147 26.70 -13.16 -27.60
N ASP A 1148 26.76 -11.89 -28.01
CA ASP A 1148 26.89 -11.48 -29.41
C ASP A 1148 27.56 -10.10 -29.57
N GLU A 1149 27.50 -9.52 -30.77
CA GLU A 1149 28.07 -8.22 -31.13
C GLU A 1149 27.47 -7.03 -30.34
N TRP A 1150 26.35 -7.22 -29.64
CA TRP A 1150 25.71 -6.25 -28.76
C TRP A 1150 26.00 -6.48 -27.27
N ARG A 1151 26.98 -7.34 -26.92
CA ARG A 1151 27.41 -7.54 -25.53
C ARG A 1151 27.80 -6.22 -24.84
N MET A 1152 27.21 -5.97 -23.67
CA MET A 1152 27.51 -4.78 -22.86
C MET A 1152 28.46 -5.03 -21.69
N GLN A 1153 28.75 -6.29 -21.33
CA GLN A 1153 29.64 -6.63 -20.20
C GLN A 1153 30.97 -5.87 -20.24
N HIS A 1154 31.50 -5.60 -21.43
CA HIS A 1154 32.75 -4.86 -21.63
C HIS A 1154 32.57 -3.45 -22.18
N ASN A 1155 31.34 -3.03 -22.49
CA ASN A 1155 31.04 -1.71 -23.04
C ASN A 1155 30.91 -0.69 -21.90
N GLN A 1156 31.92 0.17 -21.73
CA GLN A 1156 31.92 1.13 -20.63
C GLN A 1156 30.94 2.26 -20.86
N ALA A 1157 30.71 2.66 -22.11
CA ALA A 1157 29.77 3.73 -22.43
C ALA A 1157 28.33 3.38 -22.03
N VAL A 1158 27.85 2.18 -22.41
CA VAL A 1158 26.50 1.70 -22.08
C VAL A 1158 26.35 1.49 -20.57
N ARG A 1159 27.31 0.82 -19.91
CA ARG A 1159 27.26 0.58 -18.46
C ARG A 1159 27.34 1.86 -17.64
N GLY A 1160 28.19 2.80 -18.05
CA GLY A 1160 28.29 4.11 -17.41
C GLY A 1160 27.00 4.90 -17.49
N ALA A 1161 26.34 4.91 -18.65
CA ALA A 1161 25.04 5.56 -18.83
C ALA A 1161 23.94 4.88 -17.99
N LEU A 1162 23.92 3.55 -17.91
CA LEU A 1162 22.99 2.82 -17.03
C LEU A 1162 23.18 3.18 -15.55
N ILE A 1163 24.43 3.24 -15.07
CA ILE A 1163 24.72 3.65 -13.69
C ILE A 1163 24.26 5.09 -13.43
N GLU A 1164 24.55 6.01 -14.36
CA GLU A 1164 24.16 7.42 -14.27
C GLU A 1164 22.64 7.60 -14.18
N LEU A 1165 21.88 6.84 -14.96
CA LEU A 1165 20.43 6.98 -15.04
C LEU A 1165 19.67 6.33 -13.87
N LEU A 1166 20.29 5.37 -13.19
CA LEU A 1166 19.63 4.51 -12.20
C LEU A 1166 20.12 4.74 -10.75
N ARG A 1167 21.12 5.61 -10.55
CA ARG A 1167 21.50 6.15 -9.25
C ARG A 1167 20.82 7.49 -9.03
#